data_AF-A0A1V6IBU4-F1
#
_entry.id   AF-A0A1V6IBU4-F1
#
_cell.length_a   1.000
_cell.length_b   1.000
_cell.length_c   1.000
_cell.angle_alpha   90.00
_cell.angle_beta   90.00
_cell.angle_gamma   90.00
#
_symmetry.space_group_name_H-M   'P 1'
#
loop_
_entity.id
_entity.type
_entity.pdbx_description
1 polymer ?
#
loop_
_entity_poly.entity_id
_entity_poly.type
_entity_poly.pdbx_seq_one_letter_code
_entity_poly.pdbx_strand_id
1 'polypeptide(L)'
;MADPAISTQPSNATICAGGSATLTISATGGTPSLTYQWQYYNGSTWANVANGTPSGSTYSGATSSSMTVSGISAAGSYQYQCVVSASGSGCGTATSNAATIEVLPPINYGSVASGDETICYSGDPANITMAVLPSGSGSFTYQWYYQDGIVSCPSGTSTSGWTAISGANSSSYNPPSGLTGSRTYAVFITPSGTPTCGTSQWASGCRQVTVTGQMIWTGNAGDGNWHNAANWCGIVPTPTLDAIIPNGCSTYPNNYSSTTATCKTLTIESAANVSIANNITLDCEEDVINNGTLTMVGNSTLKCGRHWNNTNGTFNAGNGTVIFDSNDGTINTGGNGANKKFYNVECNAAGKTKTQNGAIDCDNNFTITAGTWSTGGNSMNVAGNWTNNGTFTHTNNTVTFDGSTNQTIKAGASSFYDVIINNSGNTASYNVSLLSDINIADTLKIMDGLFLINGGYNLTMTNSSIPSNPDVYIIDIYSGGILKLDNSSSQITRQDVDADIRVQQGGELNINAGTLIGFDYHQIEGKFNMSGGSLTTHNAGDKGRIKFTGTASGSQTAGIIEFNSLLQAMSSTSWYASGGLIKTIGSSNASINVSEHNFYINNLEIYGNTNKNVQQTSNVTSGSIPDLDIRGYLKIYSSITLNSNNKDITIAGDWTNDGTYSYGSNGNVVIFNGNIDQTISGSNSTTFYNLIIDKTITKLILNVNNTTVKNNLTLTNGAIDLNQKTLIVDNPSSAAISRTNGYIK
;
A
#
# COMPACT_ATOMS: atom_id res chain seq x y z
N MET A 1 -25.92 78.99 86.80
CA MET A 1 -24.68 78.17 86.71
C MET A 1 -24.01 78.47 85.38
N ALA A 2 -22.71 78.26 85.20
CA ALA A 2 -22.07 78.52 83.91
C ALA A 2 -22.52 77.46 82.90
N ASP A 3 -23.08 77.88 81.77
CA ASP A 3 -23.49 76.97 80.70
C ASP A 3 -22.27 76.32 80.02
N PRO A 4 -22.41 75.11 79.45
CA PRO A 4 -21.38 74.52 78.61
C PRO A 4 -21.01 75.43 77.44
N ALA A 5 -19.72 75.56 77.14
CA ALA A 5 -19.20 76.30 75.99
C ALA A 5 -18.14 75.47 75.25
N ILE A 6 -18.34 75.26 73.94
CA ILE A 6 -17.42 74.50 73.08
C ILE A 6 -16.28 75.42 72.63
N SER A 7 -15.04 75.07 72.97
CA SER A 7 -13.82 75.82 72.65
C SER A 7 -13.06 75.25 71.44
N THR A 8 -13.33 74.01 71.04
CA THR A 8 -12.77 73.41 69.82
C THR A 8 -13.83 72.61 69.10
N GLN A 9 -14.03 72.94 67.82
CA GLN A 9 -15.01 72.30 66.95
C GLN A 9 -14.41 71.05 66.30
N PRO A 10 -15.24 70.04 65.95
CA PRO A 10 -14.75 68.88 65.24
C PRO A 10 -14.38 69.24 63.80
N SER A 11 -13.31 68.62 63.29
CA SER A 11 -12.84 68.83 61.92
C SER A 11 -13.43 67.79 60.97
N ASN A 12 -13.64 68.17 59.71
CA ASN A 12 -14.02 67.24 58.66
C ASN A 12 -12.91 66.19 58.44
N ALA A 13 -13.30 65.00 57.97
CA ALA A 13 -12.36 63.95 57.59
C ALA A 13 -12.79 63.28 56.30
N THR A 14 -11.82 62.79 55.53
CA THR A 14 -12.06 61.96 54.35
C THR A 14 -11.48 60.58 54.62
N ILE A 15 -12.29 59.53 54.43
CA ILE A 15 -11.91 58.14 54.66
C ILE A 15 -12.26 57.27 53.47
N CYS A 16 -11.60 56.13 53.38
CA CYS A 16 -11.93 55.10 52.41
C CYS A 16 -13.16 54.31 52.87
N ALA A 17 -13.85 53.67 51.92
CA ALA A 17 -14.92 52.72 52.24
C ALA A 17 -14.43 51.67 53.27
N GLY A 18 -15.15 51.53 54.39
CA GLY A 18 -14.81 50.67 55.52
C GLY A 18 -13.78 51.24 56.50
N GLY A 19 -13.17 52.40 56.20
CA GLY A 19 -12.17 53.08 57.03
C GLY A 19 -12.74 53.66 58.32
N SER A 20 -11.88 54.36 59.09
CA SER A 20 -12.25 54.97 60.36
C SER A 20 -11.80 56.42 60.46
N ALA A 21 -12.61 57.28 61.09
CA ALA A 21 -12.27 58.66 61.42
C ALA A 21 -12.66 58.98 62.87
N THR A 22 -11.84 59.82 63.52
CA THR A 22 -12.08 60.29 64.89
C THR A 22 -12.42 61.77 64.87
N LEU A 23 -13.58 62.12 65.42
CA LEU A 23 -14.04 63.49 65.62
C LEU A 23 -13.85 63.86 67.08
N THR A 24 -13.25 65.02 67.34
CA THR A 24 -12.94 65.49 68.69
C THR A 24 -13.52 66.88 68.92
N ILE A 25 -14.00 67.14 70.13
CA ILE A 25 -14.37 68.47 70.60
C ILE A 25 -13.72 68.76 71.96
N SER A 26 -13.57 70.03 72.28
CA SER A 26 -13.23 70.48 73.63
C SER A 26 -14.30 71.44 74.12
N ALA A 27 -14.75 71.27 75.36
CA ALA A 27 -15.76 72.11 75.99
C ALA A 27 -15.37 72.44 77.44
N THR A 28 -15.80 73.60 77.90
CA THR A 28 -15.56 74.13 79.26
C THR A 28 -16.88 74.67 79.86
N GLY A 29 -16.90 75.02 81.15
CA GLY A 29 -18.14 75.37 81.86
C GLY A 29 -18.90 74.14 82.37
N GLY A 30 -20.20 74.28 82.68
CA GLY A 30 -21.10 73.19 83.10
C GLY A 30 -20.78 72.56 84.46
N THR A 31 -21.66 72.75 85.46
CA THR A 31 -21.53 72.13 86.79
C THR A 31 -22.63 71.08 87.04
N PRO A 32 -22.35 69.95 87.73
CA PRO A 32 -21.07 69.49 88.29
C PRO A 32 -20.11 68.84 87.27
N SER A 33 -20.59 68.39 86.10
CA SER A 33 -19.77 67.79 85.04
C SER A 33 -20.45 67.89 83.68
N LEU A 34 -19.65 67.97 82.61
CA LEU A 34 -20.15 67.93 81.23
C LEU A 34 -20.51 66.50 80.81
N THR A 35 -21.62 66.37 80.09
CA THR A 35 -22.05 65.16 79.38
C THR A 35 -22.09 65.41 77.89
N TYR A 36 -21.62 64.44 77.10
CA TYR A 36 -21.52 64.54 75.66
C TYR A 36 -22.49 63.57 75.00
N GLN A 37 -23.06 63.96 73.87
CA GLN A 37 -23.88 63.09 73.04
C GLN A 37 -23.62 63.40 71.57
N TRP A 38 -22.97 62.48 70.87
CA TRP A 38 -22.80 62.58 69.43
C TRP A 38 -24.09 62.21 68.70
N GLN A 39 -24.37 62.96 67.66
CA GLN A 39 -25.52 62.81 66.79
C GLN A 39 -25.09 62.73 65.33
N TYR A 40 -25.80 61.92 64.55
CA TYR A 40 -25.69 61.78 63.10
C TYR A 40 -26.90 62.43 62.43
N TYR A 41 -26.67 63.16 61.33
CA TYR A 41 -27.75 63.71 60.52
C TYR A 41 -28.24 62.66 59.53
N ASN A 42 -29.49 62.21 59.68
CA ASN A 42 -30.06 61.15 58.84
C ASN A 42 -30.66 61.64 57.50
N GLY A 43 -30.43 62.91 57.13
CA GLY A 43 -31.02 63.56 55.96
C GLY A 43 -32.19 64.49 56.30
N SER A 44 -32.83 64.33 57.46
CA SER A 44 -33.96 65.14 57.91
C SER A 44 -33.78 65.69 59.33
N THR A 45 -33.26 64.88 60.25
CA THR A 45 -33.09 65.23 61.66
C THR A 45 -31.75 64.75 62.21
N TRP A 46 -31.30 65.38 63.30
CA TRP A 46 -30.18 64.92 64.10
C TRP A 46 -30.65 63.86 65.10
N ALA A 47 -30.07 62.67 65.05
CA ALA A 47 -30.37 61.56 65.96
C ALA A 47 -29.07 61.07 66.62
N ASN A 48 -29.16 60.53 67.84
CA ASN A 48 -27.98 59.99 68.52
C ASN A 48 -27.33 58.89 67.67
N VAL A 49 -26.00 58.89 67.61
CA VAL A 49 -25.27 57.88 66.85
C VAL A 49 -25.59 56.48 67.40
N ALA A 50 -25.82 55.53 66.49
CA ALA A 50 -26.16 54.15 66.83
C ALA A 50 -25.52 53.21 65.80
N ASN A 51 -24.89 52.12 66.27
CA ASN A 51 -24.24 51.15 65.39
C ASN A 51 -25.22 50.65 64.32
N GLY A 52 -24.75 50.56 63.08
CA GLY A 52 -25.56 50.23 61.91
C GLY A 52 -26.33 51.41 61.31
N THR A 53 -26.26 52.62 61.88
CA THR A 53 -26.91 53.83 61.35
C THR A 53 -25.89 54.98 61.21
N PRO A 54 -25.45 55.34 59.99
CA PRO A 54 -25.80 54.74 58.69
C PRO A 54 -25.30 53.29 58.54
N SER A 55 -25.79 52.57 57.54
CA SER A 55 -25.44 51.16 57.32
C SER A 55 -23.91 50.93 57.32
N GLY A 56 -23.46 49.92 58.06
CA GLY A 56 -22.03 49.60 58.24
C GLY A 56 -21.31 50.41 59.32
N SER A 57 -21.87 51.52 59.82
CA SER A 57 -21.22 52.33 60.85
C SER A 57 -21.09 51.60 62.19
N THR A 58 -19.93 51.74 62.82
CA THR A 58 -19.69 51.35 64.22
C THR A 58 -19.05 52.53 64.94
N TYR A 59 -19.59 52.89 66.10
CA TYR A 59 -19.17 54.02 66.90
C TYR A 59 -18.52 53.59 68.21
N SER A 60 -17.45 54.29 68.60
CA SER A 60 -16.87 54.23 69.95
C SER A 60 -16.74 55.65 70.49
N GLY A 61 -17.05 55.88 71.77
CA GLY A 61 -16.98 57.22 72.38
C GLY A 61 -18.18 58.12 72.07
N ALA A 62 -19.34 57.54 71.73
CA ALA A 62 -20.59 58.28 71.41
C ALA A 62 -21.03 59.27 72.51
N THR A 63 -20.61 59.07 73.75
CA THR A 63 -20.89 59.94 74.90
C THR A 63 -19.62 60.57 75.50
N SER A 64 -18.55 60.67 74.73
CA SER A 64 -17.26 61.25 75.12
C SER A 64 -16.92 62.49 74.29
N SER A 65 -15.91 63.25 74.70
CA SER A 65 -15.38 64.39 73.93
C SER A 65 -14.71 63.99 72.61
N SER A 66 -14.46 62.69 72.42
CA SER A 66 -13.90 62.11 71.20
C SER A 66 -14.75 60.90 70.77
N MET A 67 -15.23 60.90 69.53
CA MET A 67 -15.94 59.78 68.92
C MET A 67 -15.22 59.29 67.68
N THR A 68 -15.03 57.98 67.57
CA THR A 68 -14.57 57.33 66.34
C THR A 68 -15.74 56.65 65.65
N VAL A 69 -15.88 56.84 64.35
CA VAL A 69 -16.76 56.06 63.48
C VAL A 69 -15.93 55.23 62.51
N SER A 70 -16.36 54.00 62.24
CA SER A 70 -15.72 53.07 61.31
C SER A 70 -16.73 52.23 60.54
N GLY A 71 -16.32 51.56 59.45
CA GLY A 71 -17.10 50.50 58.80
C GLY A 71 -18.13 50.94 57.75
N ILE A 72 -18.31 52.25 57.51
CA ILE A 72 -19.20 52.75 56.46
C ILE A 72 -18.60 52.43 55.09
N SER A 73 -19.27 51.59 54.30
CA SER A 73 -18.79 51.13 52.98
C SER A 73 -19.43 51.86 51.80
N ALA A 74 -20.58 52.50 52.01
CA ALA A 74 -21.25 53.30 50.98
C ALA A 74 -20.54 54.66 50.83
N ALA A 75 -20.27 55.05 49.59
CA ALA A 75 -19.69 56.35 49.29
C ALA A 75 -20.70 57.46 49.61
N GLY A 76 -20.25 58.54 50.22
CA GLY A 76 -21.13 59.66 50.57
C GLY A 76 -20.58 60.59 51.62
N SER A 77 -21.36 61.62 51.95
CA SER A 77 -21.05 62.59 53.00
C SER A 77 -21.92 62.33 54.23
N TYR A 78 -21.29 62.12 55.38
CA TYR A 78 -21.94 61.78 56.64
C TYR A 78 -21.65 62.86 57.68
N GLN A 79 -22.70 63.55 58.15
CA GLN A 79 -22.54 64.69 59.06
C GLN A 79 -22.78 64.29 60.52
N TYR A 80 -21.92 64.79 61.40
CA TYR A 80 -21.94 64.52 62.83
C TYR A 80 -21.84 65.82 63.62
N GLN A 81 -22.55 65.90 64.74
CA GLN A 81 -22.42 66.98 65.71
C GLN A 81 -22.38 66.40 67.12
N CYS A 82 -21.80 67.14 68.06
CA CYS A 82 -21.82 66.79 69.47
C CYS A 82 -22.68 67.80 70.24
N VAL A 83 -23.64 67.29 71.00
CA VAL A 83 -24.42 68.08 71.96
C VAL A 83 -23.78 67.92 73.33
N VAL A 84 -23.40 69.03 73.95
CA VAL A 84 -22.82 69.10 75.28
C VAL A 84 -23.84 69.67 76.25
N SER A 85 -24.07 68.98 77.35
CA SER A 85 -24.99 69.37 78.42
C SER A 85 -24.33 69.24 79.79
N ALA A 86 -24.99 69.75 80.83
CA ALA A 86 -24.60 69.57 82.23
C ALA A 86 -25.84 69.32 83.09
N SER A 87 -25.72 68.54 84.17
CA SER A 87 -26.86 68.10 85.00
C SER A 87 -27.33 69.11 86.06
N GLY A 88 -26.71 70.29 86.12
CA GLY A 88 -27.10 71.37 87.02
C GLY A 88 -28.43 72.04 86.64
N SER A 89 -29.27 72.35 87.64
CA SER A 89 -30.52 73.09 87.43
C SER A 89 -30.26 74.46 86.81
N GLY A 90 -30.90 74.71 85.66
CA GLY A 90 -30.80 75.97 84.92
C GLY A 90 -29.64 76.06 83.92
N CYS A 91 -28.93 74.96 83.64
CA CYS A 91 -27.94 74.91 82.56
C CYS A 91 -28.58 74.66 81.19
N GLY A 92 -28.13 75.38 80.16
CA GLY A 92 -28.45 75.14 78.76
C GLY A 92 -27.61 74.03 78.10
N THR A 93 -27.78 73.85 76.79
CA THR A 93 -26.94 72.97 75.96
C THR A 93 -26.11 73.78 74.98
N ALA A 94 -24.92 73.27 74.63
CA ALA A 94 -24.11 73.77 73.52
C ALA A 94 -23.98 72.69 72.45
N THR A 95 -24.26 73.05 71.19
CA THR A 95 -24.14 72.14 70.05
C THR A 95 -22.93 72.53 69.22
N SER A 96 -22.10 71.54 68.84
CA SER A 96 -20.96 71.78 67.97
C SER A 96 -21.39 72.17 66.55
N ASN A 97 -20.47 72.71 65.77
CA ASN A 97 -20.61 72.71 64.32
C ASN A 97 -20.70 71.26 63.82
N ALA A 98 -21.40 71.07 62.69
CA ALA A 98 -21.41 69.79 62.00
C ALA A 98 -20.04 69.52 61.36
N ALA A 99 -19.43 68.38 61.69
CA ALA A 99 -18.29 67.84 60.96
C ALA A 99 -18.77 66.79 59.94
N THR A 100 -18.22 66.86 58.74
CA THR A 100 -18.53 65.92 57.65
C THR A 100 -17.42 64.89 57.54
N ILE A 101 -17.82 63.63 57.53
CA ILE A 101 -16.97 62.50 57.13
C ILE A 101 -17.36 62.12 55.71
N GLU A 102 -16.45 62.34 54.78
CA GLU A 102 -16.60 61.92 53.39
C GLU A 102 -16.03 60.50 53.22
N VAL A 103 -16.88 59.56 52.82
CA VAL A 103 -16.50 58.19 52.46
C VAL A 103 -16.30 58.12 50.96
N LEU A 104 -15.07 57.83 50.55
CA LEU A 104 -14.67 57.77 49.14
C LEU A 104 -15.18 56.49 48.44
N PRO A 105 -15.52 56.55 47.13
CA PRO A 105 -15.95 55.37 46.38
C PRO A 105 -14.96 54.20 46.41
N PRO A 106 -15.43 52.94 46.50
CA PRO A 106 -14.56 51.77 46.41
C PRO A 106 -13.90 51.70 45.03
N ILE A 107 -12.72 51.10 44.99
CA ILE A 107 -11.94 50.96 43.75
C ILE A 107 -12.41 49.75 42.97
N ASN A 108 -12.62 49.95 41.66
CA ASN A 108 -12.71 48.91 40.66
C ASN A 108 -11.42 48.95 39.82
N TYR A 109 -10.66 47.85 39.79
CA TYR A 109 -9.39 47.77 39.06
C TYR A 109 -9.55 47.54 37.55
N GLY A 110 -10.79 47.50 37.06
CA GLY A 110 -11.09 47.33 35.65
C GLY A 110 -10.92 45.89 35.16
N SER A 111 -11.08 45.72 33.85
CA SER A 111 -10.91 44.43 33.17
C SER A 111 -10.20 44.59 31.84
N VAL A 112 -9.33 43.64 31.50
CA VAL A 112 -8.70 43.51 30.18
C VAL A 112 -9.71 42.90 29.21
N ALA A 113 -9.72 43.36 27.96
CA ALA A 113 -10.49 42.70 26.91
C ALA A 113 -9.90 41.30 26.62
N SER A 114 -10.61 40.25 27.03
CA SER A 114 -10.14 38.85 26.98
C SER A 114 -10.40 38.15 25.64
N GLY A 115 -10.35 38.90 24.53
CA GLY A 115 -10.45 38.26 23.20
C GLY A 115 -9.15 37.54 22.92
N ASP A 116 -9.03 36.27 23.28
CA ASP A 116 -7.81 35.51 23.00
C ASP A 116 -7.55 35.45 21.50
N GLU A 117 -6.27 35.38 21.13
CA GLU A 117 -5.84 35.46 19.73
C GLU A 117 -4.91 34.30 19.40
N THR A 118 -5.04 33.81 18.17
CA THR A 118 -4.08 32.89 17.57
C THR A 118 -3.38 33.60 16.43
N ILE A 119 -2.06 33.62 16.46
CA ILE A 119 -1.22 34.20 15.42
C ILE A 119 -0.24 33.17 14.86
N CYS A 120 0.29 33.48 13.68
CA CYS A 120 1.36 32.71 13.07
C CYS A 120 2.66 32.82 13.85
N TYR A 121 3.55 31.84 13.66
CA TYR A 121 4.94 31.97 14.09
C TYR A 121 5.56 33.26 13.56
N SER A 122 6.15 34.07 14.44
CA SER A 122 6.65 35.42 14.15
C SER A 122 5.59 36.44 13.73
N GLY A 123 4.30 36.17 13.98
CA GLY A 123 3.20 37.08 13.73
C GLY A 123 3.21 38.32 14.62
N ASP A 124 2.30 39.25 14.31
CA ASP A 124 2.07 40.48 15.07
C ASP A 124 0.80 40.35 15.91
N PRO A 125 0.89 40.28 17.25
CA PRO A 125 -0.29 40.25 18.11
C PRO A 125 -1.08 41.56 18.02
N ALA A 126 -2.40 41.50 17.99
CA ALA A 126 -3.21 42.71 17.98
C ALA A 126 -3.10 43.50 19.30
N ASN A 127 -3.31 44.82 19.22
CA ASN A 127 -3.28 45.72 20.36
C ASN A 127 -4.28 45.30 21.46
N ILE A 128 -3.80 45.29 22.70
CA ILE A 128 -4.56 44.87 23.88
C ILE A 128 -5.11 46.13 24.56
N THR A 129 -6.41 46.15 24.86
CA THR A 129 -7.08 47.28 25.53
C THR A 129 -7.79 46.84 26.81
N MET A 130 -8.00 47.79 27.72
CA MET A 130 -8.93 47.61 28.83
C MET A 130 -10.38 47.60 28.31
N ALA A 131 -11.14 46.56 28.65
CA ALA A 131 -12.58 46.50 28.39
C ALA A 131 -13.37 47.39 29.37
N VAL A 132 -12.96 47.41 30.64
CA VAL A 132 -13.49 48.33 31.66
C VAL A 132 -12.31 49.07 32.27
N LEU A 133 -12.32 50.40 32.21
CA LEU A 133 -11.26 51.21 32.82
C LEU A 133 -11.36 51.18 34.36
N PRO A 134 -10.22 51.24 35.08
CA PRO A 134 -10.22 51.41 36.52
C PRO A 134 -11.00 52.66 36.94
N SER A 135 -11.75 52.55 38.03
CA SER A 135 -12.61 53.62 38.55
C SER A 135 -12.70 53.57 40.08
N GLY A 136 -13.31 54.59 40.67
CA GLY A 136 -13.40 54.76 42.12
C GLY A 136 -12.59 55.94 42.60
N SER A 137 -12.11 55.87 43.83
CA SER A 137 -11.34 56.95 44.44
C SER A 137 -9.90 57.00 43.98
N GLY A 138 -9.44 58.21 43.66
CA GLY A 138 -8.06 58.47 43.27
C GLY A 138 -7.79 58.46 41.77
N SER A 139 -6.51 58.44 41.42
CA SER A 139 -6.02 58.25 40.04
C SER A 139 -5.38 56.87 39.90
N PHE A 140 -5.29 56.37 38.67
CA PHE A 140 -4.80 55.02 38.40
C PHE A 140 -3.62 55.05 37.43
N THR A 141 -2.59 54.27 37.74
CA THR A 141 -1.46 54.01 36.85
C THR A 141 -1.46 52.53 36.44
N TYR A 142 -0.97 52.27 35.22
CA TYR A 142 -0.95 50.95 34.61
C TYR A 142 0.50 50.46 34.53
N GLN A 143 0.69 49.15 34.65
CA GLN A 143 1.94 48.49 34.29
C GLN A 143 1.60 47.13 33.68
N TRP A 144 1.89 46.94 32.40
CA TRP A 144 1.68 45.65 31.73
C TRP A 144 2.80 44.67 32.08
N TYR A 145 2.42 43.40 32.14
CA TYR A 145 3.28 42.26 32.38
C TYR A 145 3.01 41.16 31.35
N TYR A 146 3.97 40.26 31.18
CA TYR A 146 3.78 39.01 30.46
C TYR A 146 4.26 37.80 31.25
N GLN A 147 3.74 36.64 30.86
CA GLN A 147 4.27 35.33 31.22
C GLN A 147 4.32 34.46 29.95
N ASP A 148 5.43 33.77 29.72
CA ASP A 148 5.56 32.85 28.59
C ASP A 148 4.60 31.65 28.76
N GLY A 149 3.98 31.22 27.66
CA GLY A 149 2.93 30.20 27.64
C GLY A 149 1.50 30.75 27.77
N ILE A 150 0.54 29.82 27.70
CA ILE A 150 -0.88 30.07 27.93
C ILE A 150 -1.20 29.73 29.39
N VAL A 151 -1.31 30.75 30.24
CA VAL A 151 -1.46 30.62 31.69
C VAL A 151 -2.76 31.25 32.18
N SER A 152 -3.26 30.83 33.34
CA SER A 152 -4.44 31.44 33.96
C SER A 152 -4.22 32.91 34.27
N CYS A 153 -5.25 33.74 34.06
CA CYS A 153 -5.16 35.16 34.35
C CYS A 153 -4.87 35.42 35.84
N PRO A 154 -3.98 36.37 36.17
CA PRO A 154 -3.58 36.62 37.54
C PRO A 154 -4.67 37.36 38.33
N SER A 155 -4.61 37.30 39.65
CA SER A 155 -5.53 38.03 40.55
C SER A 155 -4.83 38.46 41.84
N GLY A 156 -5.42 39.41 42.56
CA GLY A 156 -4.86 39.93 43.82
C GLY A 156 -3.63 40.83 43.61
N THR A 157 -2.69 40.79 44.56
CA THR A 157 -1.58 41.75 44.66
C THR A 157 -0.21 41.20 44.28
N SER A 158 -0.07 39.89 44.10
CA SER A 158 1.23 39.24 43.85
C SER A 158 1.61 39.29 42.38
N THR A 159 2.82 39.76 42.07
CA THR A 159 3.40 39.75 40.72
C THR A 159 4.40 38.62 40.49
N SER A 160 4.52 37.68 41.44
CA SER A 160 5.45 36.55 41.32
C SER A 160 5.15 35.70 40.07
N GLY A 161 6.19 35.41 39.29
CA GLY A 161 6.08 34.65 38.03
C GLY A 161 5.75 35.49 36.79
N TRP A 162 5.47 36.79 36.94
CA TRP A 162 5.19 37.71 35.84
C TRP A 162 6.37 38.65 35.59
N THR A 163 6.65 38.94 34.33
CA THR A 163 7.73 39.86 33.93
C THR A 163 7.15 41.21 33.52
N ALA A 164 7.62 42.30 34.15
CA ALA A 164 7.17 43.65 33.85
C ALA A 164 7.66 44.09 32.46
N ILE A 165 6.78 44.70 31.68
CA ILE A 165 7.10 45.24 30.35
C ILE A 165 7.50 46.71 30.50
N SER A 166 8.79 47.01 30.32
CA SER A 166 9.32 48.37 30.45
C SER A 166 8.57 49.36 29.56
N GLY A 167 8.10 50.47 30.14
CA GLY A 167 7.41 51.56 29.43
C GLY A 167 5.95 51.30 29.07
N ALA A 168 5.40 50.10 29.30
CA ALA A 168 4.00 49.78 29.02
C ALA A 168 3.10 50.22 30.17
N ASN A 169 2.80 51.53 30.23
CA ASN A 169 2.12 52.19 31.35
C ASN A 169 0.78 52.87 30.99
N SER A 170 0.20 52.49 29.85
CA SER A 170 -1.08 53.03 29.34
C SER A 170 -2.25 52.05 29.54
N SER A 171 -3.47 52.52 29.31
CA SER A 171 -4.70 51.70 29.32
C SER A 171 -4.81 50.72 28.14
N SER A 172 -3.79 50.69 27.28
CA SER A 172 -3.59 49.70 26.23
C SER A 172 -2.12 49.34 26.12
N TYR A 173 -1.84 48.18 25.53
CA TYR A 173 -0.50 47.74 25.17
C TYR A 173 -0.52 47.05 23.82
N ASN A 174 0.34 47.49 22.90
CA ASN A 174 0.54 46.86 21.61
C ASN A 174 1.79 45.97 21.70
N PRO A 175 1.65 44.64 21.77
CA PRO A 175 2.80 43.75 21.74
C PRO A 175 3.60 43.95 20.44
N PRO A 176 4.93 43.81 20.45
CA PRO A 176 5.72 43.87 19.23
C PRO A 176 5.49 42.64 18.35
N SER A 177 5.67 42.80 17.04
CA SER A 177 5.67 41.71 16.07
C SER A 177 6.86 40.76 16.25
N GLY A 178 6.78 39.56 15.66
CA GLY A 178 7.84 38.57 15.74
C GLY A 178 7.73 37.64 16.95
N LEU A 179 6.52 37.43 17.47
CA LEU A 179 6.32 36.52 18.61
C LEU A 179 6.51 35.06 18.16
N THR A 180 7.53 34.38 18.71
CA THR A 180 7.91 33.01 18.33
C THR A 180 7.39 31.93 19.28
N GLY A 181 6.74 32.31 20.37
CA GLY A 181 6.16 31.39 21.35
C GLY A 181 4.92 32.00 22.00
N SER A 182 3.97 31.15 22.38
CA SER A 182 2.74 31.58 23.03
C SER A 182 3.02 32.38 24.31
N ARG A 183 2.19 33.38 24.60
CA ARG A 183 2.41 34.30 25.72
C ARG A 183 1.09 34.85 26.25
N THR A 184 1.03 35.06 27.57
CA THR A 184 -0.11 35.69 28.24
C THR A 184 0.27 37.07 28.75
N TYR A 185 -0.60 38.06 28.55
CA TYR A 185 -0.41 39.45 28.96
C TYR A 185 -1.49 39.89 29.95
N ALA A 186 -1.09 40.59 31.01
CA ALA A 186 -1.98 41.13 32.02
C ALA A 186 -1.50 42.52 32.49
N VAL A 187 -2.37 43.30 33.12
CA VAL A 187 -2.05 44.65 33.59
C VAL A 187 -2.26 44.78 35.09
N PHE A 188 -1.26 45.35 35.76
CA PHE A 188 -1.27 45.64 37.18
C PHE A 188 -1.60 47.13 37.38
N ILE A 189 -2.59 47.40 38.23
CA ILE A 189 -3.16 48.73 38.44
C ILE A 189 -2.75 49.23 39.82
N THR A 190 -2.15 50.42 39.85
CA THR A 190 -1.76 51.09 41.11
C THR A 190 -2.62 52.33 41.33
N PRO A 191 -3.50 52.34 42.35
CA PRO A 191 -4.27 53.51 42.73
C PRO A 191 -3.42 54.49 43.53
N SER A 192 -3.73 55.79 43.42
CA SER A 192 -3.10 56.88 44.17
C SER A 192 -4.13 57.91 44.62
N GLY A 193 -3.87 58.59 45.73
CA GLY A 193 -4.79 59.60 46.28
C GLY A 193 -4.58 59.82 47.78
N THR A 194 -5.22 60.84 48.33
CA THR A 194 -5.18 61.16 49.78
C THR A 194 -6.59 61.13 50.37
N PRO A 195 -6.95 60.14 51.22
CA PRO A 195 -6.22 58.90 51.52
C PRO A 195 -6.18 57.92 50.33
N THR A 196 -5.21 56.99 50.31
CA THR A 196 -5.14 55.95 49.27
C THR A 196 -6.04 54.77 49.65
N CYS A 197 -7.11 54.55 48.89
CA CYS A 197 -8.19 53.63 49.26
C CYS A 197 -8.07 52.20 48.71
N GLY A 198 -6.89 51.82 48.25
CA GLY A 198 -6.60 50.46 47.83
C GLY A 198 -5.10 50.21 47.72
N THR A 199 -4.75 48.94 47.65
CA THR A 199 -3.41 48.48 47.30
C THR A 199 -3.32 48.27 45.78
N SER A 200 -2.12 48.16 45.22
CA SER A 200 -1.97 47.80 43.81
C SER A 200 -2.42 46.35 43.56
N GLN A 201 -3.18 46.10 42.50
CA GLN A 201 -3.76 44.80 42.17
C GLN A 201 -3.82 44.55 40.67
N TRP A 202 -3.96 43.29 40.26
CA TRP A 202 -4.27 42.93 38.89
C TRP A 202 -5.67 43.41 38.48
N ALA A 203 -5.78 43.96 37.26
CA ALA A 203 -7.08 44.05 36.61
C ALA A 203 -7.64 42.64 36.37
N SER A 204 -8.96 42.51 36.29
CA SER A 204 -9.57 41.23 35.96
C SER A 204 -9.34 40.85 34.49
N GLY A 205 -9.17 39.56 34.22
CA GLY A 205 -8.90 39.07 32.86
C GLY A 205 -7.45 39.30 32.39
N CYS A 206 -7.14 38.72 31.24
CA CYS A 206 -5.84 38.79 30.58
C CYS A 206 -6.03 38.53 29.08
N ARG A 207 -4.97 38.69 28.28
CA ARG A 207 -4.94 38.32 26.87
C ARG A 207 -4.01 37.13 26.69
N GLN A 208 -4.52 36.02 26.17
CA GLN A 208 -3.70 34.87 25.78
C GLN A 208 -3.45 34.92 24.27
N VAL A 209 -2.17 34.94 23.87
CA VAL A 209 -1.74 34.90 22.46
C VAL A 209 -1.11 33.55 22.19
N THR A 210 -1.77 32.74 21.36
CA THR A 210 -1.28 31.43 20.92
C THR A 210 -0.48 31.58 19.64
N VAL A 211 0.77 31.08 19.63
CA VAL A 211 1.60 31.02 18.42
C VAL A 211 1.54 29.60 17.86
N THR A 212 1.09 29.44 16.61
CA THR A 212 1.04 28.11 15.97
C THR A 212 2.43 27.67 15.53
N GLY A 213 2.84 26.46 15.93
CA GLY A 213 4.10 25.83 15.50
C GLY A 213 4.00 25.03 14.19
N GLN A 214 2.80 24.90 13.62
CA GLN A 214 2.55 24.22 12.35
C GLN A 214 2.62 25.20 11.20
N MET A 215 3.23 24.79 10.08
CA MET A 215 3.35 25.62 8.89
C MET A 215 2.04 25.49 8.11
N ILE A 216 1.09 26.38 8.39
CA ILE A 216 -0.24 26.35 7.79
C ILE A 216 -0.24 27.21 6.53
N TRP A 217 -0.67 26.66 5.40
CA TRP A 217 -0.85 27.42 4.17
C TRP A 217 -2.00 28.40 4.32
N THR A 218 -1.77 29.66 3.93
CA THR A 218 -2.77 30.73 3.91
C THR A 218 -3.16 31.12 2.48
N GLY A 219 -2.21 31.01 1.54
CA GLY A 219 -2.41 31.44 0.15
C GLY A 219 -2.52 32.97 -0.02
N ASN A 220 -2.15 33.75 1.00
CA ASN A 220 -2.39 35.19 1.04
C ASN A 220 -1.64 35.99 -0.03
N ALA A 221 -0.53 35.47 -0.58
CA ALA A 221 0.18 36.14 -1.67
C ALA A 221 -0.55 35.99 -3.02
N GLY A 222 -1.46 35.01 -3.14
CA GLY A 222 -2.27 34.78 -4.34
C GLY A 222 -1.54 34.18 -5.54
N ASP A 223 -0.23 33.93 -5.44
CA ASP A 223 0.61 33.38 -6.52
C ASP A 223 0.70 31.85 -6.52
N GLY A 224 0.16 31.19 -5.49
CA GLY A 224 0.16 29.74 -5.31
C GLY A 224 1.55 29.11 -5.15
N ASN A 225 2.60 29.93 -4.95
CA ASN A 225 3.99 29.49 -4.93
C ASN A 225 4.39 28.91 -3.57
N TRP A 226 4.71 27.62 -3.50
CA TRP A 226 5.14 26.95 -2.27
C TRP A 226 6.32 27.65 -1.58
N HIS A 227 7.26 28.18 -2.37
CA HIS A 227 8.48 28.82 -1.87
C HIS A 227 8.30 30.29 -1.47
N ASN A 228 7.12 30.87 -1.67
CA ASN A 228 6.82 32.22 -1.20
C ASN A 228 6.37 32.16 0.28
N ALA A 229 7.20 32.66 1.19
CA ALA A 229 6.92 32.68 2.62
C ALA A 229 5.61 33.42 2.97
N ALA A 230 5.16 34.37 2.13
CA ALA A 230 3.90 35.09 2.35
C ALA A 230 2.64 34.22 2.18
N ASN A 231 2.76 33.02 1.58
CA ASN A 231 1.68 32.03 1.53
C ASN A 231 1.62 31.11 2.75
N TRP A 232 2.57 31.22 3.68
CA TRP A 232 2.63 30.39 4.88
C TRP A 232 2.39 31.23 6.13
N CYS A 233 1.65 30.64 7.06
CA CYS A 233 1.60 31.07 8.44
C CYS A 233 2.92 30.66 9.11
N GLY A 234 3.92 31.53 9.03
CA GLY A 234 5.28 31.28 9.51
C GLY A 234 6.33 31.43 8.40
N ILE A 235 7.19 30.42 8.25
CA ILE A 235 8.20 30.29 7.18
C ILE A 235 7.78 29.23 6.16
N VAL A 236 8.51 29.13 5.05
CA VAL A 236 8.35 28.00 4.12
C VAL A 236 8.72 26.69 4.87
N PRO A 237 7.93 25.61 4.76
CA PRO A 237 8.22 24.34 5.42
C PRO A 237 9.61 23.80 5.05
N THR A 238 10.22 23.10 6.00
CA THR A 238 11.54 22.46 5.88
C THR A 238 11.40 20.96 6.16
N PRO A 239 12.41 20.12 5.88
CA PRO A 239 12.37 18.68 6.17
C PRO A 239 12.01 18.30 7.62
N THR A 240 12.15 19.22 8.58
CA THR A 240 11.82 18.99 10.00
C THR A 240 10.49 19.60 10.46
N LEU A 241 9.77 20.30 9.58
CA LEU A 241 8.53 21.01 9.90
C LEU A 241 7.35 20.47 9.09
N ASP A 242 6.21 20.27 9.74
CA ASP A 242 4.98 19.82 9.10
C ASP A 242 4.34 20.94 8.27
N ALA A 243 3.85 20.59 7.09
CA ALA A 243 3.09 21.46 6.18
C ALA A 243 1.61 21.07 6.21
N ILE A 244 0.74 22.03 6.51
CA ILE A 244 -0.72 21.82 6.57
C ILE A 244 -1.39 22.71 5.53
N ILE A 245 -2.18 22.12 4.66
CA ILE A 245 -2.99 22.81 3.66
C ILE A 245 -4.45 22.74 4.09
N PRO A 246 -4.98 23.80 4.74
CA PRO A 246 -6.33 23.79 5.26
C PRO A 246 -7.36 24.11 4.18
N ASN A 247 -8.61 23.80 4.45
CA ASN A 247 -9.72 24.27 3.62
C ASN A 247 -9.88 25.81 3.71
N GLY A 248 -10.51 26.41 2.71
CA GLY A 248 -10.88 27.83 2.71
C GLY A 248 -9.78 28.80 2.30
N CYS A 249 -8.64 28.30 1.82
CA CYS A 249 -7.57 29.15 1.29
C CYS A 249 -8.02 29.85 0.00
N SER A 250 -7.65 31.12 -0.16
CA SER A 250 -7.96 31.92 -1.36
C SER A 250 -7.24 31.42 -2.61
N THR A 251 -6.05 30.85 -2.45
CA THR A 251 -5.26 30.21 -3.50
C THR A 251 -4.53 29.03 -2.90
N TYR A 252 -4.65 27.87 -3.52
CA TYR A 252 -3.98 26.64 -3.10
C TYR A 252 -2.59 26.50 -3.73
N PRO A 253 -1.68 25.68 -3.16
CA PRO A 253 -0.40 25.39 -3.79
C PRO A 253 -0.59 24.82 -5.19
N ASN A 254 -0.09 25.53 -6.19
CA ASN A 254 -0.16 25.12 -7.60
C ASN A 254 1.03 25.59 -8.43
N ASN A 255 1.99 26.27 -7.78
CA ASN A 255 3.17 26.83 -8.40
C ASN A 255 4.38 26.57 -7.48
N TYR A 256 5.55 26.42 -8.07
CA TYR A 256 6.80 26.13 -7.35
C TYR A 256 7.93 26.85 -8.06
N SER A 257 8.87 27.38 -7.29
CA SER A 257 10.17 27.74 -7.87
C SER A 257 10.81 26.48 -8.48
N SER A 258 11.76 26.62 -9.41
CA SER A 258 12.44 25.49 -10.06
C SER A 258 13.40 24.72 -9.13
N THR A 259 13.03 24.56 -7.86
CA THR A 259 13.76 23.89 -6.79
C THR A 259 12.83 22.92 -6.05
N THR A 260 13.41 21.96 -5.33
CA THR A 260 12.65 21.02 -4.50
C THR A 260 11.85 21.76 -3.42
N ALA A 261 10.57 21.40 -3.26
CA ALA A 261 9.78 21.76 -2.09
C ALA A 261 9.93 20.66 -1.04
N THR A 262 9.98 21.01 0.24
CA THR A 262 10.25 20.05 1.32
C THR A 262 9.31 20.24 2.49
N CYS A 263 8.95 19.17 3.18
CA CYS A 263 8.32 19.22 4.50
C CYS A 263 8.62 17.92 5.27
N LYS A 264 8.34 17.90 6.57
CA LYS A 264 8.36 16.66 7.35
C LYS A 264 7.15 15.81 7.01
N THR A 265 5.96 16.34 7.29
CA THR A 265 4.67 15.74 6.97
C THR A 265 3.87 16.70 6.12
N LEU A 266 3.25 16.23 5.03
CA LEU A 266 2.25 16.98 4.29
C LEU A 266 0.85 16.54 4.71
N THR A 267 0.06 17.46 5.26
CA THR A 267 -1.37 17.24 5.53
C THR A 267 -2.22 18.10 4.62
N ILE A 268 -3.07 17.48 3.81
CA ILE A 268 -4.08 18.16 2.98
C ILE A 268 -5.44 17.87 3.61
N GLU A 269 -6.11 18.91 4.10
CA GLU A 269 -7.42 18.77 4.72
C GLU A 269 -8.53 18.49 3.70
N SER A 270 -9.69 18.05 4.20
CA SER A 270 -10.86 17.82 3.36
C SER A 270 -11.25 19.08 2.58
N ALA A 271 -11.55 18.91 1.29
CA ALA A 271 -11.82 19.97 0.32
C ALA A 271 -10.65 20.94 0.02
N ALA A 272 -9.48 20.78 0.64
CA ALA A 272 -8.27 21.48 0.24
C ALA A 272 -7.69 20.88 -1.05
N ASN A 273 -6.89 21.66 -1.78
CA ASN A 273 -6.29 21.23 -3.04
C ASN A 273 -4.79 21.47 -3.02
N VAL A 274 -4.02 20.58 -3.63
CA VAL A 274 -2.60 20.76 -3.92
C VAL A 274 -2.35 20.26 -5.33
N SER A 275 -1.72 21.07 -6.15
CA SER A 275 -1.18 20.68 -7.45
C SER A 275 0.33 20.77 -7.37
N ILE A 276 1.05 19.68 -7.66
CA ILE A 276 2.51 19.64 -7.76
C ILE A 276 2.86 19.84 -9.24
N ALA A 277 3.42 21.00 -9.57
CA ALA A 277 3.62 21.46 -10.94
C ALA A 277 5.09 21.76 -11.25
N ASN A 278 5.37 22.23 -12.46
CA ASN A 278 6.69 22.68 -12.91
C ASN A 278 7.76 21.57 -12.96
N ASN A 279 7.36 20.29 -12.99
CA ASN A 279 8.24 19.12 -13.01
C ASN A 279 9.23 19.09 -11.83
N ILE A 280 8.82 19.61 -10.67
CA ILE A 280 9.65 19.66 -9.45
C ILE A 280 9.46 18.41 -8.58
N THR A 281 10.30 18.29 -7.54
CA THR A 281 10.11 17.31 -6.47
C THR A 281 9.48 17.99 -5.24
N LEU A 282 8.41 17.42 -4.70
CA LEU A 282 7.95 17.69 -3.34
C LEU A 282 8.40 16.52 -2.46
N ASP A 283 9.31 16.81 -1.53
CA ASP A 283 9.94 15.82 -0.65
C ASP A 283 9.29 15.85 0.74
N CYS A 284 8.60 14.78 1.12
CA CYS A 284 8.03 14.61 2.46
C CYS A 284 8.84 13.56 3.22
N GLU A 285 9.64 13.98 4.20
CA GLU A 285 10.57 13.09 4.94
C GLU A 285 9.86 11.98 5.71
N GLU A 286 8.61 12.19 6.09
CA GLU A 286 7.75 11.22 6.74
C GLU A 286 6.46 11.01 5.95
N ASP A 287 5.36 11.62 6.39
CA ASP A 287 4.04 11.19 5.97
C ASP A 287 3.43 12.11 4.91
N VAL A 288 2.67 11.51 3.99
CA VAL A 288 1.74 12.21 3.10
C VAL A 288 0.32 11.83 3.52
N ILE A 289 -0.43 12.79 4.05
CA ILE A 289 -1.79 12.64 4.54
C ILE A 289 -2.73 13.46 3.66
N ASN A 290 -3.37 12.81 2.69
CA ASN A 290 -4.31 13.44 1.78
C ASN A 290 -5.77 13.10 2.14
N ASN A 291 -6.47 14.09 2.70
CA ASN A 291 -7.93 14.07 2.87
C ASN A 291 -8.66 14.97 1.85
N GLY A 292 -7.92 15.72 1.02
CA GLY A 292 -8.44 16.63 0.00
C GLY A 292 -8.15 16.13 -1.42
N THR A 293 -7.74 17.03 -2.31
CA THR A 293 -7.30 16.68 -3.68
C THR A 293 -5.82 16.95 -3.85
N LEU A 294 -5.06 15.94 -4.24
CA LEU A 294 -3.65 16.04 -4.60
C LEU A 294 -3.48 15.70 -6.08
N THR A 295 -2.90 16.61 -6.86
CA THR A 295 -2.74 16.45 -8.30
C THR A 295 -1.27 16.59 -8.70
N MET A 296 -0.77 15.67 -9.51
CA MET A 296 0.53 15.80 -10.16
C MET A 296 0.34 16.39 -11.56
N VAL A 297 1.10 17.43 -11.88
CA VAL A 297 1.10 18.07 -13.21
C VAL A 297 2.45 17.83 -13.89
N GLY A 298 2.41 17.44 -15.16
CA GLY A 298 3.61 17.06 -15.90
C GLY A 298 4.30 15.83 -15.29
N ASN A 299 5.62 15.81 -15.35
CA ASN A 299 6.48 14.74 -14.85
C ASN A 299 7.01 15.05 -13.43
N SER A 300 6.22 15.75 -12.62
CA SER A 300 6.61 16.11 -11.24
C SER A 300 6.79 14.86 -10.37
N THR A 301 7.55 15.00 -9.29
CA THR A 301 7.86 13.91 -8.35
C THR A 301 7.34 14.23 -6.95
N LEU A 302 6.74 13.25 -6.29
CA LEU A 302 6.36 13.32 -4.88
C LEU A 302 7.06 12.20 -4.14
N LYS A 303 7.82 12.54 -3.10
CA LYS A 303 8.42 11.55 -2.20
C LYS A 303 7.65 11.44 -0.90
N CYS A 304 7.54 10.21 -0.42
CA CYS A 304 6.85 9.86 0.82
C CYS A 304 7.74 8.95 1.67
N GLY A 305 8.37 9.55 2.67
CA GLY A 305 9.39 8.92 3.50
C GLY A 305 8.90 7.82 4.44
N ARG A 306 7.62 7.80 4.82
CA ARG A 306 7.04 6.86 5.79
C ARG A 306 5.63 6.43 5.38
N HIS A 307 4.55 7.03 5.89
CA HIS A 307 3.18 6.62 5.59
C HIS A 307 2.56 7.42 4.46
N TRP A 308 1.99 6.71 3.49
CA TRP A 308 1.09 7.29 2.50
C TRP A 308 -0.36 7.01 2.89
N ASN A 309 -1.10 8.07 3.18
CA ASN A 309 -2.46 8.02 3.65
C ASN A 309 -3.36 8.80 2.71
N ASN A 310 -3.99 8.10 1.76
CA ASN A 310 -4.92 8.74 0.82
C ASN A 310 -6.38 8.31 1.03
N THR A 311 -6.71 7.61 2.14
CA THR A 311 -8.00 6.93 2.39
C THR A 311 -9.26 7.80 2.24
N ASN A 312 -9.15 9.11 2.50
CA ASN A 312 -10.28 10.04 2.42
C ASN A 312 -10.11 11.08 1.30
N GLY A 313 -9.02 11.00 0.54
CA GLY A 313 -8.65 12.00 -0.46
C GLY A 313 -8.84 11.51 -1.90
N THR A 314 -8.65 12.43 -2.83
CA THR A 314 -8.50 12.15 -4.27
C THR A 314 -7.05 12.40 -4.66
N PHE A 315 -6.43 11.40 -5.30
CA PHE A 315 -5.10 11.56 -5.89
C PHE A 315 -5.20 11.44 -7.42
N ASN A 316 -4.76 12.48 -8.12
CA ASN A 316 -4.69 12.53 -9.57
C ASN A 316 -3.22 12.41 -9.98
N ALA A 317 -2.79 11.21 -10.35
CA ALA A 317 -1.37 10.90 -10.57
C ALA A 317 -0.75 11.58 -11.81
N GLY A 318 -1.56 12.07 -12.76
CA GLY A 318 -1.07 12.69 -13.99
C GLY A 318 -0.03 11.82 -14.70
N ASN A 319 1.12 12.42 -15.04
CA ASN A 319 2.29 11.71 -15.56
C ASN A 319 3.44 11.69 -14.53
N GLY A 320 3.12 11.92 -13.25
CA GLY A 320 4.10 12.10 -12.19
C GLY A 320 4.69 10.78 -11.66
N THR A 321 5.68 10.93 -10.79
CA THR A 321 6.32 9.80 -10.10
C THR A 321 6.10 9.92 -8.60
N VAL A 322 5.62 8.85 -7.97
CA VAL A 322 5.61 8.73 -6.51
C VAL A 322 6.74 7.82 -6.07
N ILE A 323 7.64 8.36 -5.25
CA ILE A 323 8.77 7.63 -4.70
C ILE A 323 8.50 7.39 -3.21
N PHE A 324 8.43 6.12 -2.81
CA PHE A 324 8.43 5.73 -1.42
C PHE A 324 9.89 5.51 -1.00
N ASP A 325 10.49 6.54 -0.40
CA ASP A 325 11.84 6.51 0.13
C ASP A 325 11.82 6.39 1.66
N SER A 326 12.99 6.16 2.27
CA SER A 326 13.19 6.17 3.73
C SER A 326 12.24 5.24 4.53
N ASN A 327 12.29 5.31 5.87
CA ASN A 327 11.50 4.62 6.92
C ASN A 327 10.48 3.50 6.55
N ASP A 328 10.32 2.52 7.43
CA ASP A 328 9.24 1.54 7.31
C ASP A 328 7.87 2.23 7.29
N GLY A 329 6.99 1.83 6.38
CA GLY A 329 5.82 2.62 6.04
C GLY A 329 4.65 1.79 5.52
N THR A 330 3.45 2.34 5.67
CA THR A 330 2.21 1.76 5.12
C THR A 330 1.69 2.61 3.98
N ILE A 331 1.18 1.98 2.94
CA ILE A 331 0.60 2.64 1.77
C ILE A 331 -0.90 2.35 1.77
N ASN A 332 -1.65 3.24 2.41
CA ASN A 332 -3.11 3.18 2.48
C ASN A 332 -3.68 3.78 1.18
N THR A 333 -3.86 2.91 0.18
CA THR A 333 -4.40 3.26 -1.13
C THR A 333 -5.92 3.39 -1.03
N GLY A 334 -6.50 4.57 -1.24
CA GLY A 334 -7.97 4.65 -1.31
C GLY A 334 -8.54 6.04 -1.43
N GLY A 335 -8.85 6.51 -2.64
CA GLY A 335 -9.96 7.45 -2.83
C GLY A 335 -11.21 6.65 -3.20
N ASN A 336 -12.40 7.13 -2.83
CA ASN A 336 -13.66 6.47 -3.21
C ASN A 336 -13.90 6.64 -4.74
N GLY A 337 -13.79 5.55 -5.53
CA GLY A 337 -13.93 5.56 -7.00
C GLY A 337 -12.70 4.99 -7.74
N ALA A 338 -12.71 5.00 -9.08
CA ALA A 338 -11.73 4.36 -9.98
C ALA A 338 -10.25 4.83 -9.89
N ASN A 339 -9.85 5.48 -8.79
CA ASN A 339 -8.59 6.22 -8.62
C ASN A 339 -7.68 5.57 -7.55
N LYS A 340 -7.37 4.27 -7.70
CA LYS A 340 -6.21 3.62 -7.02
C LYS A 340 -4.89 3.86 -7.78
N LYS A 341 -4.89 4.89 -8.63
CA LYS A 341 -3.97 5.10 -9.74
C LYS A 341 -2.73 5.85 -9.29
N PHE A 342 -1.60 5.29 -9.65
CA PHE A 342 -0.31 5.93 -9.75
C PHE A 342 0.09 5.90 -11.23
N TYR A 343 0.96 6.81 -11.65
CA TYR A 343 1.54 6.73 -12.98
C TYR A 343 2.86 5.98 -12.93
N ASN A 344 3.91 6.56 -12.31
CA ASN A 344 5.11 5.81 -11.93
C ASN A 344 5.15 5.59 -10.41
N VAL A 345 5.53 4.38 -10.00
CA VAL A 345 5.80 4.04 -8.60
C VAL A 345 7.24 3.58 -8.46
N GLU A 346 7.97 4.18 -7.50
CA GLU A 346 9.30 3.74 -7.13
C GLU A 346 9.39 3.45 -5.63
N CYS A 347 9.93 2.28 -5.27
CA CYS A 347 10.41 2.00 -3.92
C CYS A 347 11.92 2.19 -3.88
N ASN A 348 12.40 3.16 -3.11
CA ASN A 348 13.81 3.47 -2.95
C ASN A 348 14.19 3.61 -1.47
N ALA A 349 13.73 2.66 -0.67
CA ALA A 349 13.79 2.67 0.78
C ALA A 349 14.76 1.60 1.30
N ALA A 350 16.06 1.76 1.03
CA ALA A 350 17.09 0.76 1.33
C ALA A 350 17.02 0.24 2.79
N GLY A 351 16.90 -1.07 2.96
CA GLY A 351 16.80 -1.72 4.28
C GLY A 351 15.47 -1.50 5.02
N LYS A 352 14.47 -0.88 4.38
CA LYS A 352 13.13 -0.60 4.93
C LYS A 352 12.05 -1.32 4.14
N THR A 353 10.88 -1.44 4.74
CA THR A 353 9.71 -2.12 4.18
C THR A 353 8.57 -1.15 3.96
N LYS A 354 8.10 -1.06 2.72
CA LYS A 354 6.85 -0.37 2.36
C LYS A 354 5.75 -1.41 2.18
N THR A 355 4.72 -1.32 3.00
CA THR A 355 3.65 -2.33 3.06
C THR A 355 2.36 -1.75 2.49
N GLN A 356 1.85 -2.33 1.42
CA GLN A 356 0.54 -1.98 0.88
C GLN A 356 -0.57 -2.31 1.87
N ASN A 357 -1.54 -1.40 1.97
CA ASN A 357 -2.81 -1.62 2.67
C ASN A 357 -3.95 -1.19 1.74
N GLY A 358 -4.13 -2.00 0.70
CA GLY A 358 -5.05 -1.81 -0.41
C GLY A 358 -4.37 -2.01 -1.76
N ALA A 359 -5.17 -2.25 -2.80
CA ALA A 359 -4.67 -2.51 -4.15
C ALA A 359 -4.09 -1.26 -4.81
N ILE A 360 -3.06 -1.46 -5.65
CA ILE A 360 -2.44 -0.40 -6.47
C ILE A 360 -2.75 -0.62 -7.94
N ASP A 361 -2.99 0.47 -8.65
CA ASP A 361 -3.03 0.52 -10.10
C ASP A 361 -1.91 1.46 -10.59
N CYS A 362 -0.95 0.95 -11.35
CA CYS A 362 0.21 1.68 -11.85
C CYS A 362 0.14 1.80 -13.37
N ASP A 363 -0.35 2.94 -13.86
CA ASP A 363 -0.60 3.20 -15.29
C ASP A 363 0.70 3.26 -16.14
N ASN A 364 1.89 3.26 -15.52
CA ASN A 364 3.19 3.16 -16.20
C ASN A 364 4.17 2.25 -15.41
N ASN A 365 5.39 2.70 -15.11
CA ASN A 365 6.44 1.82 -14.58
C ASN A 365 6.35 1.61 -13.07
N PHE A 366 6.48 0.35 -12.64
CA PHE A 366 6.64 -0.04 -11.24
C PHE A 366 8.08 -0.49 -10.99
N THR A 367 8.78 0.23 -10.11
CA THR A 367 10.22 0.00 -9.84
C THR A 367 10.49 -0.19 -8.36
N ILE A 368 11.22 -1.24 -8.00
CA ILE A 368 11.88 -1.40 -6.70
C ILE A 368 13.37 -1.17 -6.94
N THR A 369 13.82 0.05 -6.69
CA THR A 369 15.24 0.43 -6.79
C THR A 369 16.03 -0.14 -5.61
N ALA A 370 15.50 0.00 -4.40
CA ALA A 370 16.08 -0.52 -3.16
C ALA A 370 15.00 -0.69 -2.07
N GLY A 371 15.27 -1.59 -1.11
CA GLY A 371 14.34 -1.88 0.00
C GLY A 371 13.42 -3.06 -0.29
N THR A 372 12.40 -3.20 0.55
CA THR A 372 11.38 -4.25 0.46
C THR A 372 10.02 -3.64 0.13
N TRP A 373 9.42 -4.10 -0.97
CA TRP A 373 8.01 -3.87 -1.24
C TRP A 373 7.18 -5.08 -0.79
N SER A 374 6.32 -4.88 0.20
CA SER A 374 5.39 -5.89 0.70
C SER A 374 3.98 -5.58 0.24
N THR A 375 3.30 -6.53 -0.40
CA THR A 375 1.93 -6.34 -0.90
C THR A 375 0.88 -6.45 0.21
N GLY A 376 1.23 -7.04 1.36
CA GLY A 376 0.24 -7.37 2.40
C GLY A 376 -0.92 -8.25 1.90
N GLY A 377 -0.75 -8.94 0.77
CA GLY A 377 -1.78 -9.73 0.08
C GLY A 377 -2.70 -8.93 -0.86
N ASN A 378 -2.43 -7.64 -1.08
CA ASN A 378 -3.20 -6.79 -1.97
C ASN A 378 -2.75 -6.93 -3.44
N SER A 379 -3.71 -6.83 -4.37
CA SER A 379 -3.44 -6.94 -5.81
C SER A 379 -2.74 -5.69 -6.37
N MET A 380 -2.03 -5.88 -7.48
CA MET A 380 -1.41 -4.78 -8.23
C MET A 380 -1.74 -4.89 -9.72
N ASN A 381 -2.02 -3.75 -10.35
CA ASN A 381 -2.06 -3.60 -11.80
C ASN A 381 -0.86 -2.77 -12.24
N VAL A 382 -0.23 -3.16 -13.35
CA VAL A 382 0.95 -2.49 -13.91
C VAL A 382 0.82 -2.46 -15.42
N ALA A 383 0.70 -1.26 -16.00
CA ALA A 383 0.56 -1.06 -17.43
C ALA A 383 1.91 -0.77 -18.15
N GLY A 384 2.96 -0.42 -17.41
CA GLY A 384 4.33 -0.25 -17.91
C GLY A 384 5.28 -1.37 -17.49
N ASN A 385 6.57 -1.08 -17.37
CA ASN A 385 7.58 -2.09 -17.04
C ASN A 385 7.61 -2.40 -15.54
N TRP A 386 7.92 -3.66 -15.22
CA TRP A 386 8.22 -4.12 -13.87
C TRP A 386 9.73 -4.27 -13.69
N THR A 387 10.31 -3.55 -12.74
CA THR A 387 11.74 -3.68 -12.38
C THR A 387 11.91 -3.88 -10.90
N ASN A 388 12.48 -5.01 -10.49
CA ASN A 388 12.82 -5.30 -9.10
C ASN A 388 14.32 -5.54 -8.92
N ASN A 389 15.00 -4.56 -8.33
CA ASN A 389 16.39 -4.65 -7.88
C ASN A 389 16.52 -4.85 -6.35
N GLY A 390 15.40 -4.78 -5.63
CA GLY A 390 15.33 -4.98 -4.17
C GLY A 390 14.64 -6.31 -3.82
N THR A 391 13.78 -6.26 -2.80
CA THR A 391 13.00 -7.40 -2.33
C THR A 391 11.51 -7.17 -2.62
N PHE A 392 10.86 -8.18 -3.19
CA PHE A 392 9.41 -8.20 -3.38
C PHE A 392 8.78 -9.31 -2.54
N THR A 393 7.86 -8.95 -1.65
CA THR A 393 7.16 -9.89 -0.75
C THR A 393 5.70 -9.96 -1.15
N HIS A 394 5.36 -10.98 -1.94
CA HIS A 394 4.06 -11.11 -2.61
C HIS A 394 2.89 -11.53 -1.69
N THR A 395 3.10 -12.25 -0.58
CA THR A 395 2.03 -12.62 0.38
C THR A 395 0.71 -13.11 -0.26
N ASN A 396 0.80 -14.04 -1.21
CA ASN A 396 -0.33 -14.56 -2.00
C ASN A 396 -1.06 -13.52 -2.90
N ASN A 397 -0.39 -12.44 -3.33
CA ASN A 397 -1.00 -11.43 -4.18
C ASN A 397 -1.07 -11.83 -5.66
N THR A 398 -1.95 -11.14 -6.38
CA THR A 398 -1.97 -11.14 -7.85
C THR A 398 -1.33 -9.88 -8.42
N VAL A 399 -0.46 -10.05 -9.42
CA VAL A 399 0.05 -8.96 -10.26
C VAL A 399 -0.56 -9.09 -11.64
N THR A 400 -1.30 -8.07 -12.06
CA THR A 400 -1.88 -7.98 -13.41
C THR A 400 -1.03 -7.04 -14.24
N PHE A 401 -0.50 -7.56 -15.34
CA PHE A 401 0.08 -6.77 -16.42
C PHE A 401 -1.06 -6.43 -17.40
N ASP A 402 -1.40 -5.15 -17.52
CA ASP A 402 -2.55 -4.65 -18.30
C ASP A 402 -2.18 -3.51 -19.26
N GLY A 403 -0.93 -3.51 -19.71
CA GLY A 403 -0.38 -2.49 -20.59
C GLY A 403 -0.94 -2.54 -22.01
N SER A 404 -1.00 -1.38 -22.66
CA SER A 404 -1.29 -1.26 -24.11
C SER A 404 -0.03 -1.19 -24.99
N THR A 405 1.16 -1.18 -24.36
CA THR A 405 2.47 -1.21 -25.03
C THR A 405 3.28 -2.41 -24.55
N ASN A 406 4.41 -2.70 -25.19
CA ASN A 406 5.27 -3.81 -24.79
C ASN A 406 5.86 -3.56 -23.39
N GLN A 407 5.72 -4.54 -22.50
CA GLN A 407 6.25 -4.50 -21.15
C GLN A 407 7.44 -5.44 -21.00
N THR A 408 8.33 -5.10 -20.08
CA THR A 408 9.44 -5.95 -19.65
C THR A 408 9.32 -6.26 -18.17
N ILE A 409 9.69 -7.48 -17.79
CA ILE A 409 9.72 -7.91 -16.39
C ILE A 409 11.15 -8.28 -15.99
N LYS A 410 11.69 -7.54 -15.02
CA LYS A 410 12.84 -7.93 -14.22
C LYS A 410 12.35 -8.22 -12.80
N ALA A 411 12.15 -9.49 -12.46
CA ALA A 411 11.42 -9.90 -11.27
C ALA A 411 12.26 -9.94 -9.97
N GLY A 412 13.60 -9.94 -10.07
CA GLY A 412 14.48 -10.12 -8.91
C GLY A 412 14.45 -11.55 -8.35
N ALA A 413 14.92 -11.75 -7.11
CA ALA A 413 15.08 -13.08 -6.52
C ALA A 413 13.76 -13.76 -6.10
N SER A 414 12.77 -12.98 -5.66
CA SER A 414 11.41 -13.44 -5.31
C SER A 414 10.45 -12.90 -6.36
N SER A 415 10.00 -13.74 -7.29
CA SER A 415 9.31 -13.25 -8.48
C SER A 415 7.82 -12.95 -8.25
N PHE A 416 6.90 -13.93 -8.33
CA PHE A 416 5.47 -13.65 -8.19
C PHE A 416 4.70 -14.82 -7.57
N TYR A 417 3.55 -14.53 -6.97
CA TYR A 417 2.59 -15.55 -6.55
C TYR A 417 1.62 -15.87 -7.69
N ASP A 418 0.69 -14.96 -7.97
CA ASP A 418 -0.16 -15.00 -9.15
C ASP A 418 0.23 -13.89 -10.15
N VAL A 419 0.20 -14.23 -11.44
CA VAL A 419 0.40 -13.31 -12.55
C VAL A 419 -0.78 -13.42 -13.51
N ILE A 420 -1.38 -12.28 -13.84
CA ILE A 420 -2.35 -12.15 -14.91
C ILE A 420 -1.72 -11.31 -16.02
N ILE A 421 -1.78 -11.77 -17.26
CA ILE A 421 -1.48 -10.97 -18.45
C ILE A 421 -2.80 -10.62 -19.12
N ASN A 422 -3.10 -9.33 -19.24
CA ASN A 422 -4.33 -8.80 -19.80
C ASN A 422 -4.05 -7.54 -20.63
N ASN A 423 -3.06 -7.64 -21.53
CA ASN A 423 -2.58 -6.53 -22.32
C ASN A 423 -3.48 -6.30 -23.54
N SER A 424 -4.67 -5.74 -23.32
CA SER A 424 -5.60 -5.43 -24.39
C SER A 424 -5.07 -4.29 -25.27
N GLY A 425 -4.77 -4.58 -26.54
CA GLY A 425 -4.48 -3.53 -27.53
C GLY A 425 -3.29 -3.77 -28.46
N ASN A 426 -2.49 -4.82 -28.27
CA ASN A 426 -1.42 -5.16 -29.20
C ASN A 426 -1.57 -6.62 -29.68
N THR A 427 -2.12 -6.77 -30.89
CA THR A 427 -2.34 -8.07 -31.54
C THR A 427 -1.17 -8.49 -32.45
N ALA A 428 -0.11 -7.65 -32.54
CA ALA A 428 0.93 -7.79 -33.57
C ALA A 428 2.36 -7.89 -33.03
N SER A 429 2.62 -7.69 -31.73
CA SER A 429 3.98 -7.73 -31.14
C SER A 429 3.93 -8.11 -29.66
N TYR A 430 4.96 -8.83 -29.21
CA TYR A 430 5.17 -9.30 -27.83
C TYR A 430 4.71 -8.31 -26.77
N ASN A 431 3.70 -8.67 -25.98
CA ASN A 431 3.10 -7.77 -25.00
C ASN A 431 3.92 -7.75 -23.70
N VAL A 432 4.53 -8.88 -23.33
CA VAL A 432 5.36 -9.00 -22.12
C VAL A 432 6.63 -9.81 -22.42
N SER A 433 7.80 -9.35 -22.00
CA SER A 433 9.09 -10.03 -22.19
C SER A 433 9.95 -10.07 -20.93
N LEU A 434 10.87 -11.03 -20.85
CA LEU A 434 11.69 -11.26 -19.67
C LEU A 434 13.05 -10.54 -19.73
N LEU A 435 13.46 -9.99 -18.59
CA LEU A 435 14.82 -9.47 -18.33
C LEU A 435 15.48 -10.17 -17.12
N SER A 436 14.82 -11.16 -16.56
CA SER A 436 15.35 -12.06 -15.53
C SER A 436 14.55 -13.36 -15.53
N ASP A 437 15.07 -14.37 -14.84
CA ASP A 437 14.28 -15.55 -14.50
C ASP A 437 13.05 -15.15 -13.66
N ILE A 438 11.95 -15.88 -13.86
CA ILE A 438 10.71 -15.72 -13.13
C ILE A 438 10.24 -17.07 -12.61
N ASN A 439 9.87 -17.10 -11.33
CA ASN A 439 9.11 -18.18 -10.71
C ASN A 439 7.69 -17.71 -10.33
N ILE A 440 6.67 -18.37 -10.87
CA ILE A 440 5.27 -18.12 -10.51
C ILE A 440 4.82 -19.23 -9.57
N ALA A 441 4.57 -18.87 -8.32
CA ALA A 441 4.32 -19.82 -7.25
C ALA A 441 2.93 -20.50 -7.33
N ASP A 442 1.94 -19.84 -7.93
CA ASP A 442 0.59 -20.38 -8.05
C ASP A 442 0.07 -20.21 -9.49
N THR A 443 -0.66 -19.13 -9.79
CA THR A 443 -1.38 -19.00 -11.07
C THR A 443 -0.68 -18.06 -12.05
N LEU A 444 -0.33 -18.54 -13.24
CA LEU A 444 -0.20 -17.72 -14.45
C LEU A 444 -1.49 -17.83 -15.26
N LYS A 445 -2.13 -16.70 -15.52
CA LYS A 445 -3.32 -16.59 -16.36
C LYS A 445 -3.07 -15.58 -17.46
N ILE A 446 -3.30 -15.94 -18.71
CA ILE A 446 -3.19 -15.02 -19.83
C ILE A 446 -4.59 -14.86 -20.43
N MET A 447 -5.12 -13.65 -20.34
CA MET A 447 -6.44 -13.26 -20.84
C MET A 447 -6.33 -12.59 -22.21
N ASP A 448 -5.31 -11.75 -22.37
CA ASP A 448 -4.99 -11.06 -23.62
C ASP A 448 -3.48 -10.74 -23.67
N GLY A 449 -2.91 -10.79 -24.88
CA GLY A 449 -1.50 -10.55 -25.16
C GLY A 449 -0.61 -11.80 -25.24
N LEU A 450 0.61 -11.58 -25.72
CA LEU A 450 1.65 -12.59 -25.94
C LEU A 450 2.77 -12.47 -24.91
N PHE A 451 3.16 -13.60 -24.30
CA PHE A 451 4.26 -13.68 -23.35
C PHE A 451 5.52 -14.26 -24.01
N LEU A 452 6.58 -13.45 -24.12
CA LEU A 452 7.86 -13.82 -24.71
C LEU A 452 8.87 -14.28 -23.65
N ILE A 453 9.36 -15.50 -23.80
CA ILE A 453 10.46 -16.06 -23.02
C ILE A 453 11.70 -16.07 -23.93
N ASN A 454 12.66 -15.19 -23.65
CA ASN A 454 13.88 -15.02 -24.46
C ASN A 454 15.12 -14.71 -23.62
N GLY A 455 16.26 -14.50 -24.29
CA GLY A 455 17.46 -13.94 -23.67
C GLY A 455 18.18 -14.87 -22.68
N GLY A 456 17.91 -16.17 -22.73
CA GLY A 456 18.45 -17.13 -21.77
C GLY A 456 17.69 -17.21 -20.44
N TYR A 457 16.55 -16.53 -20.31
CA TYR A 457 15.77 -16.50 -19.07
C TYR A 457 14.75 -17.64 -18.97
N ASN A 458 14.50 -18.05 -17.73
CA ASN A 458 13.59 -19.14 -17.38
C ASN A 458 12.23 -18.61 -16.89
N LEU A 459 11.13 -19.19 -17.38
CA LEU A 459 9.82 -19.13 -16.71
C LEU A 459 9.54 -20.48 -16.05
N THR A 460 9.41 -20.48 -14.73
CA THR A 460 9.02 -21.67 -13.95
C THR A 460 7.59 -21.49 -13.44
N MET A 461 6.72 -22.43 -13.76
CA MET A 461 5.32 -22.45 -13.33
C MET A 461 5.14 -23.54 -12.28
N THR A 462 4.37 -23.26 -11.22
CA THR A 462 4.12 -24.22 -10.14
C THR A 462 2.66 -24.72 -10.12
N ASN A 463 1.65 -23.90 -10.48
CA ASN A 463 0.23 -24.29 -10.34
C ASN A 463 -0.78 -23.55 -11.28
N SER A 464 -0.43 -23.33 -12.54
CA SER A 464 -1.11 -22.32 -13.39
C SER A 464 -2.25 -22.83 -14.30
N SER A 465 -3.02 -21.92 -14.92
CA SER A 465 -4.04 -22.26 -15.92
C SER A 465 -4.26 -21.09 -16.91
N ILE A 466 -4.29 -21.36 -18.23
CA ILE A 466 -4.42 -20.34 -19.28
C ILE A 466 -5.81 -20.46 -19.93
N PRO A 467 -6.75 -19.52 -19.69
CA PRO A 467 -8.08 -19.56 -20.31
C PRO A 467 -8.09 -19.08 -21.76
N SER A 468 -9.15 -19.47 -22.48
CA SER A 468 -9.33 -19.38 -23.93
C SER A 468 -9.45 -17.96 -24.49
N ASN A 469 -8.52 -17.57 -25.39
CA ASN A 469 -8.73 -16.51 -26.38
C ASN A 469 -8.48 -17.09 -27.80
N PRO A 470 -9.38 -16.89 -28.78
CA PRO A 470 -9.30 -17.51 -30.11
C PRO A 470 -8.13 -17.07 -31.00
N ASP A 471 -7.34 -16.04 -30.65
CA ASP A 471 -6.32 -15.49 -31.55
C ASP A 471 -4.88 -15.50 -30.96
N VAL A 472 -3.93 -16.02 -31.77
CA VAL A 472 -2.44 -15.97 -31.63
C VAL A 472 -1.80 -16.82 -30.51
N TYR A 473 -0.56 -17.28 -30.72
CA TYR A 473 0.28 -17.94 -29.73
C TYR A 473 0.34 -17.11 -28.44
N ILE A 474 0.13 -17.75 -27.29
CA ILE A 474 0.05 -17.06 -26.00
C ILE A 474 1.42 -17.04 -25.31
N ILE A 475 2.25 -18.06 -25.53
CA ILE A 475 3.64 -18.11 -25.08
C ILE A 475 4.54 -18.35 -26.28
N ASP A 476 5.55 -17.51 -26.47
CA ASP A 476 6.58 -17.69 -27.50
C ASP A 476 7.95 -17.83 -26.82
N ILE A 477 8.71 -18.85 -27.22
CA ILE A 477 9.99 -19.23 -26.62
C ILE A 477 11.07 -19.19 -27.69
N TYR A 478 12.08 -18.34 -27.50
CA TYR A 478 13.14 -18.11 -28.48
C TYR A 478 14.49 -17.74 -27.83
N SER A 479 15.58 -17.77 -28.59
CA SER A 479 16.89 -17.20 -28.20
C SER A 479 17.36 -17.57 -26.77
N GLY A 480 17.38 -18.86 -26.46
CA GLY A 480 17.82 -19.40 -25.17
C GLY A 480 16.77 -19.39 -24.06
N GLY A 481 15.57 -18.83 -24.30
CA GLY A 481 14.49 -18.85 -23.31
C GLY A 481 14.00 -20.27 -22.99
N ILE A 482 13.59 -20.50 -21.74
CA ILE A 482 13.17 -21.82 -21.25
C ILE A 482 11.85 -21.72 -20.50
N LEU A 483 10.87 -22.55 -20.86
CA LEU A 483 9.66 -22.79 -20.06
C LEU A 483 9.79 -24.11 -19.29
N LYS A 484 9.54 -24.07 -17.98
CA LYS A 484 9.63 -25.23 -17.09
C LYS A 484 8.30 -25.50 -16.36
N LEU A 485 7.80 -26.73 -16.50
CA LEU A 485 6.68 -27.29 -15.73
C LEU A 485 7.22 -28.29 -14.70
N ASP A 486 7.70 -27.76 -13.57
CA ASP A 486 8.52 -28.52 -12.60
C ASP A 486 7.72 -29.17 -11.46
N ASN A 487 6.47 -28.75 -11.24
CA ASN A 487 5.61 -29.29 -10.19
C ASN A 487 4.46 -30.10 -10.81
N SER A 488 4.02 -31.17 -10.15
CA SER A 488 2.89 -31.99 -10.61
C SER A 488 1.58 -31.21 -10.75
N SER A 489 1.42 -30.14 -9.97
CA SER A 489 0.27 -29.25 -10.04
C SER A 489 0.42 -28.18 -11.11
N SER A 490 1.60 -28.05 -11.74
CA SER A 490 1.80 -27.13 -12.85
C SER A 490 1.03 -27.65 -14.04
N GLN A 491 -0.02 -26.93 -14.42
CA GLN A 491 -0.82 -27.30 -15.57
C GLN A 491 -0.85 -26.15 -16.58
N ILE A 492 -0.98 -26.50 -17.84
CA ILE A 492 -1.45 -25.59 -18.87
C ILE A 492 -2.58 -26.35 -19.54
N THR A 493 -3.80 -25.85 -19.41
CA THR A 493 -5.02 -26.50 -19.89
C THR A 493 -5.79 -25.53 -20.78
N ARG A 494 -6.09 -25.92 -22.02
CA ARG A 494 -7.04 -25.21 -22.90
C ARG A 494 -8.00 -26.13 -23.63
N GLN A 495 -9.16 -25.57 -24.01
CA GLN A 495 -10.29 -26.27 -24.63
C GLN A 495 -10.52 -25.95 -26.12
N ASP A 496 -9.65 -25.19 -26.80
CA ASP A 496 -9.86 -24.69 -28.17
C ASP A 496 -8.73 -25.05 -29.17
N VAL A 497 -8.86 -24.58 -30.42
CA VAL A 497 -8.49 -25.29 -31.67
C VAL A 497 -7.15 -24.89 -32.33
N ASP A 498 -6.38 -23.95 -31.77
CA ASP A 498 -5.11 -23.42 -32.34
C ASP A 498 -3.99 -23.25 -31.28
N ALA A 499 -2.73 -23.09 -31.72
CA ALA A 499 -1.52 -23.35 -30.93
C ALA A 499 -1.19 -22.34 -29.79
N ASP A 500 -1.11 -22.83 -28.54
CA ASP A 500 -0.82 -22.04 -27.32
C ASP A 500 0.66 -21.70 -27.04
N ILE A 501 1.61 -22.59 -27.35
CA ILE A 501 3.04 -22.39 -27.08
C ILE A 501 3.85 -22.55 -28.36
N ARG A 502 4.53 -21.51 -28.80
CA ARG A 502 5.51 -21.62 -29.88
C ARG A 502 6.91 -21.81 -29.31
N VAL A 503 7.60 -22.88 -29.73
CA VAL A 503 9.01 -23.09 -29.37
C VAL A 503 9.85 -22.93 -30.63
N GLN A 504 10.42 -21.75 -30.81
CA GLN A 504 11.26 -21.44 -31.97
C GLN A 504 12.69 -21.98 -31.80
N GLN A 505 13.49 -21.95 -32.87
CA GLN A 505 14.89 -22.37 -32.82
C GLN A 505 15.65 -21.63 -31.69
N GLY A 506 16.35 -22.39 -30.85
CA GLY A 506 17.08 -21.86 -29.69
C GLY A 506 16.24 -21.69 -28.42
N GLY A 507 14.91 -21.83 -28.46
CA GLY A 507 14.06 -21.93 -27.27
C GLY A 507 14.02 -23.37 -26.72
N GLU A 508 13.56 -23.54 -25.47
CA GLU A 508 13.45 -24.84 -24.80
C GLU A 508 12.14 -24.98 -23.99
N LEU A 509 11.46 -26.12 -24.15
CA LEU A 509 10.29 -26.51 -23.34
C LEU A 509 10.61 -27.75 -22.52
N ASN A 510 10.48 -27.64 -21.19
CA ASN A 510 10.75 -28.70 -20.23
C ASN A 510 9.48 -29.06 -19.44
N ILE A 511 9.01 -30.31 -19.59
CA ILE A 511 7.91 -30.88 -18.81
C ILE A 511 8.51 -31.89 -17.84
N ASN A 512 8.86 -31.44 -16.65
CA ASN A 512 9.60 -32.25 -15.69
C ASN A 512 8.67 -33.03 -14.75
N ALA A 513 7.59 -32.41 -14.28
CA ALA A 513 6.55 -33.08 -13.48
C ALA A 513 5.13 -32.61 -13.81
N GLY A 514 4.97 -31.45 -14.46
CA GLY A 514 3.67 -30.87 -14.75
C GLY A 514 2.89 -31.53 -15.89
N THR A 515 1.74 -30.94 -16.19
CA THR A 515 0.78 -31.45 -17.17
C THR A 515 0.47 -30.41 -18.23
N LEU A 516 0.54 -30.80 -19.48
CA LEU A 516 0.28 -29.95 -20.64
C LEU A 516 -0.89 -30.54 -21.44
N ILE A 517 -2.07 -29.91 -21.42
CA ILE A 517 -3.32 -30.45 -22.00
C ILE A 517 -3.90 -29.47 -23.02
N GLY A 518 -4.35 -30.01 -24.17
CA GLY A 518 -5.12 -29.24 -25.16
C GLY A 518 -4.28 -28.73 -26.33
N PHE A 519 -3.18 -29.41 -26.64
CA PHE A 519 -2.20 -28.94 -27.63
C PHE A 519 -2.61 -29.29 -29.07
N ASP A 520 -3.04 -28.28 -29.84
CA ASP A 520 -3.34 -28.40 -31.27
C ASP A 520 -2.33 -27.62 -32.14
N TYR A 521 -1.74 -28.32 -33.13
CA TYR A 521 -0.91 -27.77 -34.21
C TYR A 521 0.40 -27.03 -33.83
N HIS A 522 1.26 -27.65 -33.03
CA HIS A 522 2.52 -27.03 -32.63
C HIS A 522 3.71 -27.40 -33.53
N GLN A 523 4.50 -26.39 -33.91
CA GLN A 523 5.87 -26.54 -34.42
C GLN A 523 6.84 -26.30 -33.25
N ILE A 524 7.42 -27.38 -32.72
CA ILE A 524 8.58 -27.28 -31.84
C ILE A 524 9.81 -27.30 -32.76
N GLU A 525 10.39 -26.12 -33.00
CA GLU A 525 11.65 -25.94 -33.72
C GLU A 525 12.87 -25.92 -32.78
N GLY A 526 12.64 -25.58 -31.51
CA GLY A 526 13.63 -25.59 -30.44
C GLY A 526 13.78 -26.94 -29.73
N LYS A 527 14.30 -26.91 -28.49
CA LYS A 527 14.49 -28.10 -27.67
C LYS A 527 13.22 -28.48 -26.92
N PHE A 528 13.02 -29.79 -26.76
CA PHE A 528 11.92 -30.34 -25.98
C PHE A 528 12.40 -31.46 -25.07
N ASN A 529 12.28 -31.29 -23.76
CA ASN A 529 12.63 -32.33 -22.80
C ASN A 529 11.42 -32.70 -21.94
N MET A 530 11.28 -34.00 -21.70
CA MET A 530 10.35 -34.54 -20.73
C MET A 530 11.11 -35.48 -19.80
N SER A 531 11.33 -35.04 -18.56
CA SER A 531 11.89 -35.90 -17.52
C SER A 531 10.82 -36.55 -16.64
N GLY A 532 9.55 -36.27 -16.92
CA GLY A 532 8.36 -36.73 -16.20
C GLY A 532 7.11 -36.03 -16.74
N GLY A 533 6.07 -35.90 -15.91
CA GLY A 533 4.84 -35.19 -16.28
C GLY A 533 4.01 -35.83 -17.39
N SER A 534 3.07 -35.07 -17.94
CA SER A 534 2.14 -35.51 -18.99
C SER A 534 1.97 -34.45 -20.07
N LEU A 535 1.94 -34.87 -21.33
CA LEU A 535 1.57 -34.06 -22.49
C LEU A 535 0.39 -34.72 -23.21
N THR A 536 -0.73 -34.04 -23.34
CA THR A 536 -1.95 -34.55 -23.97
C THR A 536 -2.44 -33.57 -25.04
N THR A 537 -2.56 -34.03 -26.29
CA THR A 537 -3.17 -33.22 -27.36
C THR A 537 -4.68 -33.07 -27.16
N HIS A 538 -5.28 -32.06 -27.75
CA HIS A 538 -6.73 -31.83 -27.65
C HIS A 538 -7.55 -32.95 -28.34
N ASN A 539 -8.82 -33.12 -27.92
CA ASN A 539 -9.71 -34.22 -28.36
C ASN A 539 -10.64 -33.87 -29.54
N ALA A 540 -10.54 -32.67 -30.13
CA ALA A 540 -11.43 -32.22 -31.21
C ALA A 540 -10.93 -32.63 -32.61
N GLY A 541 -11.23 -33.86 -33.03
CA GLY A 541 -11.05 -34.32 -34.42
C GLY A 541 -9.57 -34.46 -34.86
N ASP A 542 -9.29 -34.21 -36.15
CA ASP A 542 -7.98 -34.43 -36.80
C ASP A 542 -6.90 -33.39 -36.47
N LYS A 543 -7.07 -32.61 -35.39
CA LYS A 543 -6.24 -31.44 -35.08
C LYS A 543 -5.21 -31.64 -33.97
N GLY A 544 -5.36 -32.67 -33.14
CA GLY A 544 -4.43 -33.05 -32.07
C GLY A 544 -3.10 -33.58 -32.59
N ARG A 545 -2.21 -32.66 -32.99
CA ARG A 545 -0.93 -32.97 -33.65
C ARG A 545 0.27 -32.43 -32.86
N ILE A 546 1.20 -33.30 -32.50
CA ILE A 546 2.53 -32.93 -31.99
C ILE A 546 3.51 -33.01 -33.16
N LYS A 547 4.13 -31.89 -33.52
CA LYS A 547 5.09 -31.82 -34.63
C LYS A 547 6.42 -31.22 -34.17
N PHE A 548 7.46 -32.04 -34.13
CA PHE A 548 8.85 -31.58 -33.95
C PHE A 548 9.41 -31.22 -35.33
N THR A 549 9.91 -30.00 -35.54
CA THR A 549 10.36 -29.51 -36.86
C THR A 549 11.77 -28.89 -36.79
N GLY A 550 12.43 -28.70 -37.94
CA GLY A 550 13.72 -28.01 -38.01
C GLY A 550 14.90 -28.77 -37.40
N THR A 551 15.69 -28.11 -36.55
CA THR A 551 16.84 -28.69 -35.81
C THR A 551 16.47 -29.09 -34.37
N ALA A 552 15.17 -29.28 -34.10
CA ALA A 552 14.70 -29.61 -32.76
C ALA A 552 15.32 -30.91 -32.26
N SER A 553 16.08 -30.83 -31.16
CA SER A 553 16.60 -32.00 -30.44
C SER A 553 15.85 -32.13 -29.13
N GLY A 554 15.54 -33.36 -28.71
CA GLY A 554 14.79 -33.56 -27.47
C GLY A 554 14.89 -34.97 -26.94
N SER A 555 14.59 -35.12 -25.66
CA SER A 555 14.54 -36.42 -25.01
C SER A 555 13.33 -36.55 -24.10
N GLN A 556 12.72 -37.73 -24.10
CA GLN A 556 11.75 -38.14 -23.09
C GLN A 556 12.41 -39.23 -22.23
N THR A 557 12.94 -38.86 -21.08
CA THR A 557 13.56 -39.81 -20.15
C THR A 557 12.53 -40.43 -19.19
N ALA A 558 11.35 -39.81 -19.02
CA ALA A 558 10.17 -40.38 -18.35
C ALA A 558 8.89 -39.61 -18.76
N GLY A 559 7.74 -39.90 -18.11
CA GLY A 559 6.47 -39.20 -18.36
C GLY A 559 5.59 -39.84 -19.43
N ILE A 560 4.44 -39.22 -19.71
CA ILE A 560 3.42 -39.73 -20.65
C ILE A 560 3.17 -38.71 -21.77
N ILE A 561 3.17 -39.16 -23.03
CA ILE A 561 2.69 -38.38 -24.18
C ILE A 561 1.45 -39.05 -24.72
N GLU A 562 0.33 -38.34 -24.76
CA GLU A 562 -0.94 -38.78 -25.32
C GLU A 562 -1.31 -37.92 -26.53
N PHE A 563 -1.57 -38.55 -27.68
CA PHE A 563 -1.94 -37.83 -28.90
C PHE A 563 -3.17 -38.43 -29.59
N ASN A 564 -4.00 -37.57 -30.19
CA ASN A 564 -5.28 -37.96 -30.80
C ASN A 564 -5.20 -38.11 -32.32
N SER A 565 -4.40 -37.30 -33.02
CA SER A 565 -4.36 -37.30 -34.49
C SER A 565 -2.98 -37.57 -35.09
N LEU A 566 -1.94 -36.85 -34.70
CA LEU A 566 -0.61 -37.04 -35.30
C LEU A 566 0.48 -36.87 -34.25
N LEU A 567 1.36 -37.85 -34.16
CA LEU A 567 2.68 -37.65 -33.58
C LEU A 567 3.69 -37.68 -34.72
N GLN A 568 4.36 -36.56 -34.97
CA GLN A 568 5.32 -36.41 -36.07
C GLN A 568 6.62 -35.80 -35.58
N ALA A 569 7.73 -36.47 -35.79
CA ALA A 569 9.04 -35.83 -35.84
C ALA A 569 9.33 -35.48 -37.31
N MET A 570 9.95 -34.34 -37.59
CA MET A 570 10.48 -33.91 -38.89
C MET A 570 11.86 -33.26 -38.76
N SER A 571 12.59 -33.56 -37.68
CA SER A 571 13.86 -32.91 -37.38
C SER A 571 15.04 -33.56 -38.10
N SER A 572 16.04 -32.74 -38.45
CA SER A 572 17.38 -33.21 -38.89
C SER A 572 18.20 -33.84 -37.75
N THR A 573 17.72 -33.70 -36.52
CA THR A 573 18.32 -34.16 -35.27
C THR A 573 17.49 -35.28 -34.64
N SER A 574 18.15 -36.19 -33.93
CA SER A 574 17.49 -37.35 -33.29
C SER A 574 16.60 -36.94 -32.12
N TRP A 575 15.44 -37.59 -31.98
CA TRP A 575 14.56 -37.49 -30.80
C TRP A 575 14.51 -38.83 -30.08
N TYR A 576 14.81 -38.83 -28.78
CA TYR A 576 14.95 -40.05 -27.99
C TYR A 576 13.91 -40.11 -26.88
N ALA A 577 12.87 -40.93 -27.02
CA ALA A 577 12.09 -41.35 -25.86
C ALA A 577 12.76 -42.58 -25.25
N SER A 578 13.60 -42.38 -24.23
CA SER A 578 14.42 -43.42 -23.60
C SER A 578 13.83 -44.01 -22.33
N GLY A 579 12.77 -43.42 -21.76
CA GLY A 579 12.18 -43.92 -20.50
C GLY A 579 10.72 -43.56 -20.22
N GLY A 580 9.98 -42.99 -21.19
CA GLY A 580 8.57 -42.64 -21.06
C GLY A 580 7.60 -43.57 -21.80
N LEU A 581 6.31 -43.24 -21.74
CA LEU A 581 5.21 -43.93 -22.40
C LEU A 581 4.53 -43.02 -23.42
N ILE A 582 4.30 -43.53 -24.63
CA ILE A 582 3.54 -42.86 -25.67
C ILE A 582 2.20 -43.59 -25.87
N LYS A 583 1.09 -42.86 -25.81
CA LYS A 583 -0.27 -43.36 -26.01
C LYS A 583 -0.97 -42.67 -27.16
N THR A 584 -1.68 -43.45 -27.96
CA THR A 584 -2.72 -42.89 -28.85
C THR A 584 -4.04 -42.79 -28.09
N ILE A 585 -4.76 -41.68 -28.20
CA ILE A 585 -6.08 -41.48 -27.54
C ILE A 585 -7.14 -41.01 -28.54
N GLY A 586 -8.40 -40.93 -28.09
CA GLY A 586 -9.50 -40.29 -28.81
C GLY A 586 -10.20 -41.10 -29.92
N SER A 587 -11.14 -40.43 -30.61
CA SER A 587 -12.08 -41.01 -31.59
C SER A 587 -11.69 -40.74 -33.06
N SER A 588 -10.54 -40.13 -33.34
CA SER A 588 -10.02 -39.91 -34.69
C SER A 588 -8.95 -40.95 -35.04
N ASN A 589 -8.66 -41.13 -36.34
CA ASN A 589 -7.50 -41.93 -36.75
C ASN A 589 -6.24 -41.20 -36.31
N ALA A 590 -5.35 -41.89 -35.58
CA ALA A 590 -4.07 -41.32 -35.22
C ALA A 590 -2.95 -41.91 -36.08
N SER A 591 -1.98 -41.08 -36.47
CA SER A 591 -0.81 -41.51 -37.22
C SER A 591 0.46 -41.26 -36.41
N ILE A 592 1.35 -42.25 -36.40
CA ILE A 592 2.74 -42.09 -35.93
C ILE A 592 3.57 -41.88 -37.19
N ASN A 593 4.18 -40.70 -37.31
CA ASN A 593 4.91 -40.32 -38.49
C ASN A 593 6.39 -40.14 -38.17
N VAL A 594 7.20 -40.98 -38.81
CA VAL A 594 8.63 -41.06 -38.54
C VAL A 594 9.40 -40.35 -39.65
N SER A 595 10.36 -39.49 -39.28
CA SER A 595 11.17 -38.69 -40.21
C SER A 595 12.56 -39.23 -40.47
N GLU A 596 13.30 -38.45 -41.26
CA GLU A 596 14.61 -38.68 -41.87
C GLU A 596 15.75 -39.12 -40.93
N HIS A 597 15.57 -39.06 -39.60
CA HIS A 597 16.59 -39.42 -38.61
C HIS A 597 15.98 -40.01 -37.33
N ASN A 598 16.50 -41.15 -36.86
CA ASN A 598 16.50 -41.66 -35.46
C ASN A 598 15.35 -41.19 -34.56
N PHE A 599 14.14 -41.71 -34.79
CA PHE A 599 12.99 -41.57 -33.89
C PHE A 599 12.82 -42.86 -33.09
N TYR A 600 13.20 -42.81 -31.81
CA TYR A 600 13.13 -43.97 -30.94
C TYR A 600 12.04 -43.78 -29.90
N ILE A 601 11.14 -44.76 -29.79
CA ILE A 601 10.12 -44.83 -28.74
C ILE A 601 10.56 -45.85 -27.70
N ASN A 602 10.48 -45.53 -26.41
CA ASN A 602 10.69 -46.54 -25.37
C ASN A 602 9.49 -47.49 -25.32
N ASN A 603 8.37 -47.06 -24.73
CA ASN A 603 7.16 -47.87 -24.65
C ASN A 603 6.03 -47.24 -25.48
N LEU A 604 5.34 -48.06 -26.27
CA LEU A 604 4.22 -47.65 -27.11
C LEU A 604 2.94 -48.41 -26.75
N GLU A 605 1.91 -47.69 -26.35
CA GLU A 605 0.56 -48.21 -26.14
C GLU A 605 -0.41 -47.65 -27.18
N ILE A 606 -1.02 -48.56 -27.95
CA ILE A 606 -2.03 -48.24 -28.94
C ILE A 606 -3.41 -48.45 -28.31
N TYR A 607 -4.05 -47.35 -27.94
CA TYR A 607 -5.31 -47.28 -27.20
C TYR A 607 -6.35 -46.39 -27.93
N GLY A 608 -7.62 -46.43 -27.52
CA GLY A 608 -8.71 -45.59 -28.04
C GLY A 608 -9.88 -46.38 -28.63
N ASN A 609 -10.63 -45.78 -29.56
CA ASN A 609 -11.80 -46.40 -30.23
C ASN A 609 -11.72 -46.44 -31.78
N THR A 610 -10.53 -46.23 -32.37
CA THR A 610 -10.34 -46.08 -33.82
C THR A 610 -9.01 -46.64 -34.33
N ASN A 611 -8.91 -46.84 -35.64
CA ASN A 611 -7.70 -47.33 -36.32
C ASN A 611 -6.51 -46.37 -36.17
N LYS A 612 -5.31 -46.94 -36.13
CA LYS A 612 -4.03 -46.25 -35.93
C LYS A 612 -3.07 -46.69 -37.03
N ASN A 613 -2.37 -45.74 -37.66
CA ASN A 613 -1.47 -46.03 -38.78
C ASN A 613 -0.04 -45.58 -38.48
N VAL A 614 0.94 -46.33 -38.95
CA VAL A 614 2.33 -45.84 -39.08
C VAL A 614 2.47 -45.19 -40.45
N GLN A 615 3.08 -44.02 -40.51
CA GLN A 615 3.32 -43.29 -41.75
C GLN A 615 4.78 -42.84 -41.80
N GLN A 616 5.28 -42.67 -43.02
CA GLN A 616 6.58 -42.05 -43.28
C GLN A 616 6.36 -40.98 -44.33
N THR A 617 6.85 -39.77 -44.08
CA THR A 617 6.56 -38.60 -44.93
C THR A 617 7.76 -38.01 -45.65
N SER A 618 8.94 -38.63 -45.54
CA SER A 618 10.16 -38.15 -46.16
C SER A 618 10.69 -39.07 -47.26
N ASN A 619 11.33 -38.47 -48.27
CA ASN A 619 11.94 -39.12 -49.44
C ASN A 619 13.26 -39.85 -49.07
N VAL A 620 13.30 -40.57 -47.95
CA VAL A 620 14.48 -41.34 -47.57
C VAL A 620 14.56 -42.57 -48.47
N THR A 621 15.73 -42.82 -49.04
CA THR A 621 16.00 -44.05 -49.79
C THR A 621 15.85 -45.25 -48.83
N SER A 622 14.99 -46.20 -49.21
CA SER A 622 14.71 -47.42 -48.46
C SER A 622 15.98 -48.09 -47.91
N GLY A 623 16.03 -48.39 -46.60
CA GLY A 623 17.04 -49.28 -46.01
C GLY A 623 18.09 -48.67 -45.07
N SER A 624 18.01 -47.39 -44.70
CA SER A 624 19.04 -46.74 -43.84
C SER A 624 18.63 -46.48 -42.39
N ILE A 625 17.33 -46.52 -42.06
CA ILE A 625 16.75 -46.23 -40.72
C ILE A 625 15.48 -47.08 -40.55
N PRO A 626 15.21 -47.69 -39.37
CA PRO A 626 13.94 -48.39 -39.11
C PRO A 626 12.75 -47.42 -39.17
N ASP A 627 11.65 -47.81 -39.84
CA ASP A 627 10.49 -46.93 -40.01
C ASP A 627 9.72 -46.69 -38.70
N LEU A 628 9.73 -47.63 -37.76
CA LEU A 628 9.30 -47.45 -36.37
C LEU A 628 10.21 -48.27 -35.44
N ASP A 629 10.94 -47.62 -34.55
CA ASP A 629 11.86 -48.29 -33.60
C ASP A 629 11.35 -48.13 -32.16
N ILE A 630 11.00 -49.27 -31.56
CA ILE A 630 10.45 -49.39 -30.20
C ILE A 630 11.47 -50.11 -29.32
N ARG A 631 12.13 -49.38 -28.42
CA ARG A 631 13.20 -49.90 -27.57
C ARG A 631 12.72 -50.68 -26.34
N GLY A 632 11.48 -50.44 -25.93
CA GLY A 632 10.76 -51.15 -24.89
C GLY A 632 9.60 -51.94 -25.50
N TYR A 633 8.41 -51.90 -24.88
CA TYR A 633 7.29 -52.74 -25.30
C TYR A 633 6.34 -52.03 -26.28
N LEU A 634 5.66 -52.84 -27.10
CA LEU A 634 4.48 -52.45 -27.88
C LEU A 634 3.25 -53.19 -27.35
N LYS A 635 2.18 -52.46 -27.06
CA LYS A 635 0.89 -53.03 -26.70
C LYS A 635 -0.24 -52.46 -27.55
N ILE A 636 -1.00 -53.34 -28.19
CA ILE A 636 -2.22 -53.00 -28.95
C ILE A 636 -3.41 -53.44 -28.13
N TYR A 637 -4.25 -52.49 -27.69
CA TYR A 637 -5.45 -52.78 -26.91
C TYR A 637 -6.60 -53.33 -27.77
N SER A 638 -7.56 -54.00 -27.12
CA SER A 638 -8.76 -54.55 -27.76
C SER A 638 -9.54 -53.52 -28.56
N SER A 639 -10.17 -53.97 -29.65
CA SER A 639 -11.00 -53.14 -30.54
C SER A 639 -10.25 -52.05 -31.31
N ILE A 640 -8.91 -52.09 -31.33
CA ILE A 640 -8.06 -51.15 -32.08
C ILE A 640 -7.23 -51.87 -33.13
N THR A 641 -7.05 -51.21 -34.28
CA THR A 641 -6.14 -51.66 -35.33
C THR A 641 -4.86 -50.83 -35.33
N LEU A 642 -3.71 -51.46 -35.22
CA LEU A 642 -2.42 -50.89 -35.65
C LEU A 642 -2.12 -51.38 -37.06
N ASN A 643 -2.11 -50.46 -38.03
CA ASN A 643 -1.70 -50.74 -39.40
C ASN A 643 -0.31 -50.13 -39.64
N SER A 644 0.70 -50.94 -39.91
CA SER A 644 2.04 -50.44 -40.20
C SER A 644 2.13 -49.76 -41.56
N ASN A 645 1.13 -49.92 -42.44
CA ASN A 645 1.07 -49.26 -43.75
C ASN A 645 2.35 -49.49 -44.57
N ASN A 646 2.81 -50.74 -44.61
CA ASN A 646 4.02 -51.20 -45.30
C ASN A 646 5.32 -50.66 -44.67
N LYS A 647 5.29 -50.25 -43.41
CA LYS A 647 6.45 -49.74 -42.67
C LYS A 647 7.02 -50.75 -41.70
N ASP A 648 8.34 -50.82 -41.66
CA ASP A 648 9.07 -51.77 -40.84
C ASP A 648 9.02 -51.39 -39.36
N ILE A 649 8.87 -52.39 -38.48
CA ILE A 649 8.82 -52.19 -37.03
C ILE A 649 9.99 -52.95 -36.41
N THR A 650 10.87 -52.23 -35.73
CA THR A 650 11.90 -52.83 -34.86
C THR A 650 11.44 -52.75 -33.42
N ILE A 651 11.57 -53.84 -32.68
CA ILE A 651 11.18 -53.91 -31.28
C ILE A 651 12.23 -54.61 -30.43
N ALA A 652 12.64 -53.98 -29.32
CA ALA A 652 13.59 -54.53 -28.36
C ALA A 652 12.94 -55.04 -27.05
N GLY A 653 11.67 -54.74 -26.78
CA GLY A 653 10.88 -55.32 -25.67
C GLY A 653 9.71 -56.19 -26.12
N ASP A 654 8.72 -56.39 -25.27
CA ASP A 654 7.61 -57.32 -25.51
C ASP A 654 6.59 -56.78 -26.51
N TRP A 655 5.97 -57.69 -27.27
CA TRP A 655 4.84 -57.41 -28.16
C TRP A 655 3.56 -58.00 -27.56
N THR A 656 2.56 -57.16 -27.26
CA THR A 656 1.25 -57.59 -26.79
C THR A 656 0.16 -57.15 -27.77
N ASN A 657 -0.62 -58.09 -28.30
CA ASN A 657 -1.70 -57.79 -29.24
C ASN A 657 -3.05 -58.31 -28.75
N ASP A 658 -3.83 -57.41 -28.15
CA ASP A 658 -5.23 -57.64 -27.78
C ASP A 658 -6.21 -57.09 -28.82
N GLY A 659 -5.72 -56.37 -29.84
CA GLY A 659 -6.47 -55.80 -30.95
C GLY A 659 -6.14 -56.45 -32.30
N THR A 660 -6.07 -55.64 -33.34
CA THR A 660 -5.73 -56.06 -34.71
C THR A 660 -4.39 -55.44 -35.12
N TYR A 661 -3.47 -56.28 -35.59
CA TYR A 661 -2.26 -55.82 -36.28
C TYR A 661 -2.39 -56.09 -37.78
N SER A 662 -2.12 -55.07 -38.61
CA SER A 662 -2.09 -55.14 -40.07
C SER A 662 -0.75 -54.63 -40.59
N TYR A 663 -0.14 -55.36 -41.52
CA TYR A 663 1.15 -55.01 -42.11
C TYR A 663 1.06 -54.12 -43.37
N GLY A 664 -0.16 -53.80 -43.82
CA GLY A 664 -0.41 -53.06 -45.05
C GLY A 664 -0.41 -53.91 -46.33
N SER A 665 -0.78 -53.32 -47.49
CA SER A 665 -1.02 -54.07 -48.74
C SER A 665 0.25 -54.67 -49.36
N ASN A 666 1.42 -54.06 -49.14
CA ASN A 666 2.67 -54.49 -49.78
C ASN A 666 3.58 -55.26 -48.82
N GLY A 667 3.11 -55.53 -47.60
CA GLY A 667 3.91 -56.19 -46.57
C GLY A 667 4.87 -55.24 -45.85
N ASN A 668 5.38 -55.71 -44.71
CA ASN A 668 6.44 -55.06 -43.94
C ASN A 668 7.36 -56.09 -43.29
N VAL A 669 8.40 -55.61 -42.61
CA VAL A 669 9.30 -56.39 -41.77
C VAL A 669 9.09 -56.02 -40.31
N VAL A 670 8.93 -57.03 -39.44
CA VAL A 670 9.03 -56.86 -37.99
C VAL A 670 10.32 -57.51 -37.50
N ILE A 671 11.13 -56.76 -36.75
CA ILE A 671 12.45 -57.18 -36.27
C ILE A 671 12.43 -57.21 -34.73
N PHE A 672 12.68 -58.38 -34.14
CA PHE A 672 12.90 -58.52 -32.69
C PHE A 672 14.41 -58.55 -32.42
N ASN A 673 14.93 -57.47 -31.82
CA ASN A 673 16.38 -57.26 -31.62
C ASN A 673 16.79 -57.00 -30.15
N GLY A 674 15.90 -57.28 -29.20
CA GLY A 674 16.13 -57.00 -27.79
C GLY A 674 17.27 -57.81 -27.16
N ASN A 675 17.95 -57.21 -26.19
CA ASN A 675 19.01 -57.86 -25.40
C ASN A 675 18.49 -58.67 -24.20
N ILE A 676 17.18 -58.67 -23.97
CA ILE A 676 16.47 -59.50 -22.98
C ILE A 676 15.58 -60.52 -23.70
N ASP A 677 15.07 -61.52 -22.97
CA ASP A 677 14.00 -62.37 -23.51
C ASP A 677 12.80 -61.47 -23.87
N GLN A 678 12.25 -61.65 -25.06
CA GLN A 678 11.07 -60.92 -25.55
C GLN A 678 9.92 -61.90 -25.68
N THR A 679 8.68 -61.42 -25.49
CA THR A 679 7.48 -62.23 -25.59
C THR A 679 6.54 -61.67 -26.65
N ILE A 680 5.93 -62.54 -27.45
CA ILE A 680 4.71 -62.22 -28.21
C ILE A 680 3.53 -62.75 -27.42
N SER A 681 2.64 -61.87 -26.98
CA SER A 681 1.47 -62.19 -26.16
C SER A 681 0.23 -61.45 -26.62
N GLY A 682 -0.86 -61.62 -25.89
CA GLY A 682 -2.16 -61.01 -26.16
C GLY A 682 -3.26 -62.04 -26.42
N SER A 683 -4.49 -61.54 -26.44
CA SER A 683 -5.70 -62.33 -26.65
C SER A 683 -5.94 -62.72 -28.12
N ASN A 684 -5.32 -62.02 -29.08
CA ASN A 684 -5.50 -62.28 -30.51
C ASN A 684 -4.25 -62.87 -31.17
N SER A 685 -4.45 -63.78 -32.11
CA SER A 685 -3.38 -64.27 -32.98
C SER A 685 -2.75 -63.11 -33.76
N THR A 686 -1.42 -63.09 -33.87
CA THR A 686 -0.70 -62.03 -34.59
C THR A 686 -0.12 -62.58 -35.90
N THR A 687 -0.37 -61.88 -37.01
CA THR A 687 0.20 -62.22 -38.32
C THR A 687 1.22 -61.17 -38.74
N PHE A 688 2.47 -61.59 -38.85
CA PHE A 688 3.57 -60.80 -39.41
C PHE A 688 3.73 -61.11 -40.90
N TYR A 689 4.11 -60.12 -41.72
CA TYR A 689 4.41 -60.39 -43.13
C TYR A 689 5.81 -61.00 -43.27
N ASN A 690 6.86 -60.21 -43.00
CA ASN A 690 8.20 -60.72 -42.74
C ASN A 690 8.52 -60.60 -41.25
N LEU A 691 9.19 -61.60 -40.68
CA LEU A 691 9.62 -61.60 -39.29
C LEU A 691 11.13 -61.90 -39.22
N ILE A 692 11.90 -61.02 -38.60
CA ILE A 692 13.33 -61.19 -38.34
C ILE A 692 13.54 -61.33 -36.84
N ILE A 693 14.25 -62.38 -36.45
CA ILE A 693 14.75 -62.59 -35.09
C ILE A 693 16.24 -62.33 -35.10
N ASP A 694 16.66 -61.25 -34.46
CA ASP A 694 18.06 -60.86 -34.34
C ASP A 694 18.42 -60.61 -32.87
N LYS A 695 18.28 -61.66 -32.08
CA LYS A 695 18.50 -61.63 -30.63
C LYS A 695 19.86 -62.24 -30.35
N THR A 696 20.86 -61.44 -30.01
CA THR A 696 22.27 -61.89 -29.91
C THR A 696 22.50 -63.09 -28.99
N ILE A 697 21.81 -63.18 -27.84
CA ILE A 697 21.96 -64.27 -26.84
C ILE A 697 20.65 -64.71 -26.17
N THR A 698 19.53 -64.06 -26.47
CA THR A 698 18.23 -64.29 -25.81
C THR A 698 17.21 -64.91 -26.75
N LYS A 699 16.01 -65.20 -26.23
CA LYS A 699 14.94 -65.86 -27.00
C LYS A 699 13.69 -64.99 -27.15
N LEU A 700 12.95 -65.24 -28.22
CA LEU A 700 11.59 -64.78 -28.44
C LEU A 700 10.62 -65.88 -28.00
N ILE A 701 9.76 -65.62 -27.02
CA ILE A 701 8.82 -66.58 -26.45
C ILE A 701 7.43 -66.35 -27.05
N LEU A 702 6.80 -67.40 -27.55
CA LEU A 702 5.41 -67.32 -27.99
C LEU A 702 4.47 -67.58 -26.80
N ASN A 703 3.69 -66.58 -26.42
CA ASN A 703 2.68 -66.66 -25.36
C ASN A 703 1.29 -66.26 -25.86
N VAL A 704 1.04 -66.54 -27.14
CA VAL A 704 -0.23 -66.32 -27.84
C VAL A 704 -0.62 -67.62 -28.55
N ASN A 705 -1.91 -67.89 -28.76
CA ASN A 705 -2.37 -69.18 -29.31
C ASN A 705 -1.68 -69.54 -30.63
N ASN A 706 -1.67 -68.63 -31.63
CA ASN A 706 -0.97 -68.80 -32.89
C ASN A 706 -0.22 -67.51 -33.28
N THR A 707 1.01 -67.67 -33.76
CA THR A 707 1.76 -66.61 -34.48
C THR A 707 1.94 -67.05 -35.93
N THR A 708 1.58 -66.19 -36.88
CA THR A 708 1.72 -66.50 -38.32
C THR A 708 2.75 -65.57 -38.95
N VAL A 709 3.63 -66.12 -39.79
CA VAL A 709 4.53 -65.37 -40.68
C VAL A 709 4.07 -65.63 -42.11
N LYS A 710 3.58 -64.60 -42.80
CA LYS A 710 2.93 -64.73 -44.11
C LYS A 710 3.90 -64.86 -45.28
N ASN A 711 5.12 -64.34 -45.13
CA ASN A 711 6.15 -64.37 -46.17
C ASN A 711 7.44 -65.00 -45.65
N ASN A 712 8.42 -64.21 -45.19
CA ASN A 712 9.72 -64.74 -44.79
C ASN A 712 9.96 -64.67 -43.28
N LEU A 713 10.37 -65.79 -42.69
CA LEU A 713 10.94 -65.87 -41.35
C LEU A 713 12.48 -65.92 -41.46
N THR A 714 13.15 -64.94 -40.87
CA THR A 714 14.62 -64.87 -40.85
C THR A 714 15.13 -65.00 -39.42
N LEU A 715 15.99 -65.98 -39.18
CA LEU A 715 16.60 -66.25 -37.88
C LEU A 715 18.08 -65.85 -37.94
N THR A 716 18.35 -64.57 -37.75
CA THR A 716 19.71 -64.03 -37.77
C THR A 716 20.49 -64.52 -36.55
N ASN A 717 20.00 -64.22 -35.34
CA ASN A 717 20.56 -64.64 -34.06
C ASN A 717 19.43 -64.96 -33.05
N GLY A 718 19.71 -65.84 -32.09
CA GLY A 718 18.79 -66.16 -30.98
C GLY A 718 17.75 -67.22 -31.29
N ALA A 719 16.93 -67.57 -30.31
CA ALA A 719 15.95 -68.66 -30.43
C ALA A 719 14.52 -68.15 -30.47
N ILE A 720 13.62 -68.83 -31.18
CA ILE A 720 12.17 -68.77 -30.92
C ILE A 720 11.83 -69.94 -30.01
N ASP A 721 11.28 -69.68 -28.83
CA ASP A 721 10.71 -70.68 -27.92
C ASP A 721 9.20 -70.74 -28.14
N LEU A 722 8.73 -71.85 -28.69
CA LEU A 722 7.31 -72.00 -29.02
C LEU A 722 6.43 -72.04 -27.77
N ASN A 723 6.96 -72.42 -26.60
CA ASN A 723 6.22 -72.43 -25.33
C ASN A 723 4.82 -73.08 -25.45
N GLN A 724 4.77 -74.24 -26.12
CA GLN A 724 3.55 -75.01 -26.41
C GLN A 724 2.50 -74.27 -27.28
N LYS A 725 2.95 -73.29 -28.07
CA LYS A 725 2.14 -72.54 -29.06
C LYS A 725 2.53 -72.91 -30.48
N THR A 726 1.73 -72.45 -31.45
CA THR A 726 1.95 -72.73 -32.87
C THR A 726 2.59 -71.54 -33.57
N LEU A 727 3.68 -71.78 -34.29
CA LEU A 727 4.24 -70.87 -35.29
C LEU A 727 3.89 -71.39 -36.69
N ILE A 728 3.17 -70.59 -37.48
CA ILE A 728 2.77 -70.94 -38.84
C ILE A 728 3.58 -70.08 -39.82
N VAL A 729 4.35 -70.70 -40.71
CA VAL A 729 4.99 -70.00 -41.84
C VAL A 729 4.16 -70.29 -43.08
N ASP A 730 3.34 -69.33 -43.48
CA ASP A 730 2.34 -69.45 -44.55
C ASP A 730 2.88 -68.95 -45.90
N ASN A 731 4.07 -69.44 -46.24
CA ASN A 731 4.73 -69.21 -47.53
C ASN A 731 5.23 -70.56 -48.07
N PRO A 732 4.70 -71.03 -49.22
CA PRO A 732 5.06 -72.33 -49.77
C PRO A 732 6.47 -72.38 -50.39
N SER A 733 7.18 -71.25 -50.46
CA SER A 733 8.55 -71.17 -50.97
C SER A 733 9.52 -71.95 -50.09
N SER A 734 10.45 -72.68 -50.70
CA SER A 734 11.56 -73.33 -49.99
C SER A 734 12.52 -72.34 -49.31
N ALA A 735 12.46 -71.06 -49.67
CA ALA A 735 13.21 -69.97 -49.05
C ALA A 735 12.43 -69.22 -47.94
N ALA A 736 11.23 -69.68 -47.57
CA ALA A 736 10.36 -69.02 -46.59
C ALA A 736 10.96 -68.93 -45.18
N ILE A 737 11.88 -69.84 -44.83
CA ILE A 737 12.63 -69.80 -43.58
C ILE A 737 14.12 -69.72 -43.91
N SER A 738 14.77 -68.65 -43.48
CA SER A 738 16.21 -68.48 -43.58
C SER A 738 16.84 -68.38 -42.20
N ARG A 739 18.05 -68.90 -42.03
CA ARG A 739 18.78 -68.85 -40.76
C ARG A 739 20.27 -68.59 -40.97
N THR A 740 20.85 -67.80 -40.08
CA THR A 740 22.30 -67.64 -39.94
C THR A 740 22.76 -68.38 -38.69
N ASN A 741 22.45 -67.85 -37.50
CA ASN A 741 22.79 -68.45 -36.20
C ASN A 741 21.55 -68.77 -35.34
N GLY A 742 20.37 -68.27 -35.70
CA GLY A 742 19.16 -68.49 -34.91
C GLY A 742 18.50 -69.87 -35.15
N TYR A 743 17.61 -70.27 -34.23
CA TYR A 743 16.90 -71.55 -34.27
C TYR A 743 15.49 -71.47 -33.64
N ILE A 744 14.67 -72.49 -33.84
CA ILE A 744 13.35 -72.65 -33.21
C ILE A 744 13.46 -73.81 -32.21
N LYS A 745 12.96 -73.62 -30.98
CA LYS A 745 12.99 -74.57 -29.87
C LYS A 745 11.60 -75.09 -29.54
#